data_AF-A0A0B4FX30-F1
#
_entry.id   AF-A0A0B4FX30-F1
#
_cell.length_a   1.000
_cell.length_b   1.000
_cell.length_c   1.000
_cell.angle_alpha   90.00
_cell.angle_beta   90.00
_cell.angle_gamma   90.00
#
_symmetry.space_group_name_H-M   'P 1'
#
loop_
_entity.id
_entity.type
_entity.pdbx_description
1 polymer ?
#
loop_
_entity_poly.entity_id
_entity_poly.type
_entity_poly.pdbx_seq_one_letter_code
_entity_poly.pdbx_strand_id
1 'polypeptide(L)'
;MRLPPLAAFPKASWHQQLPPQEWDSLVQAWVALCRAYLDLSDDDFKRQTESHASLVTFSSTFVHEVVAAPLMSKSTLLLRPVFHLISRLLRLLAPPVLLEYSFLTDFARIYPKKRASPLIAGLFSTHSSSTHIEASLTTLKKLLIPVLDSGIKGDLKLVEAKLVSLSPLLHVSPHSCIQLLAGSDFFEGLVTCFKVMNPPLRKAIVTTTYLCVVGLTEAEPPKWSMLSDQLFTLKTVAEEHRMGPLNANDSLVAELVTATPLLKVLLRRAEERGAATESLKKRITALEPFKKGPMARPKRPIRRKVDKGKGRQTNEDVRAEMHVHHMSQITHVQDLFPDLGAGFVSKCLDEYKDDVELVVANLLSESLPPHLATADRSEPLSPHQDIPHQSNLAPRSTPPQVPTRRNVFDDDEFDRLSADESKISFGKKPQKNADELLKDKSTASNKAAILSALASFDSDDDERDDTYDAADVGGTVDTMNQEADGVDDGNEEILFRAYQSDERVFSRDVGTRRGNARTKLREETGMTDEAIEGWAVMLARTPQQKKRLDAKYAFAGQQVRLERTAWRASPAGSATEDGDIDAGAGRGGGGGRGGRGRGGGRGRGNRGGNVAGPTGEKETEAARRNKEAHKGSRANHNRRDARAKKMARGGFAG
;
A
#
# COMPACT_ATOMS: atom_id res chain seq x y z
N MET A 1 -46.61 -2.37 -24.66
CA MET A 1 -45.73 -2.87 -25.74
C MET A 1 -44.65 -3.75 -25.12
N ARG A 2 -44.28 -4.86 -25.76
CA ARG A 2 -43.21 -5.76 -25.28
C ARG A 2 -41.87 -5.19 -25.71
N LEU A 3 -40.96 -4.98 -24.75
CA LEU A 3 -39.62 -4.48 -25.04
C LEU A 3 -38.69 -5.66 -25.36
N PRO A 4 -37.65 -5.46 -26.18
CA PRO A 4 -36.67 -6.51 -26.46
C PRO A 4 -35.82 -6.79 -25.21
N PRO A 5 -35.45 -8.07 -24.95
CA PRO A 5 -34.68 -8.46 -23.77
C PRO A 5 -33.28 -7.83 -23.77
N LEU A 6 -32.72 -7.60 -22.58
CA LEU A 6 -31.33 -7.16 -22.45
C LEU A 6 -30.37 -8.35 -22.55
N ALA A 7 -29.42 -8.27 -23.48
CA ALA A 7 -28.29 -9.19 -23.53
C ALA A 7 -27.42 -9.04 -22.28
N ALA A 8 -26.83 -10.14 -21.81
CA ALA A 8 -25.90 -10.14 -20.68
C ALA A 8 -24.68 -9.25 -20.95
N PHE A 9 -24.11 -8.68 -19.88
CA PHE A 9 -22.90 -7.89 -20.03
C PHE A 9 -21.70 -8.82 -20.28
N PRO A 10 -20.88 -8.54 -21.31
CA PRO A 10 -19.82 -9.45 -21.73
C PRO A 10 -18.67 -9.50 -20.72
N LYS A 11 -17.99 -10.65 -20.71
CA LYS A 11 -16.81 -10.86 -19.86
C LYS A 11 -15.65 -9.97 -20.31
N ALA A 12 -14.76 -9.64 -19.37
CA ALA A 12 -13.58 -8.83 -19.66
C ALA A 12 -12.69 -9.37 -20.81
N SER A 13 -12.61 -10.68 -20.99
CA SER A 13 -11.85 -11.31 -22.09
C SER A 13 -12.43 -11.01 -23.47
N TRP A 14 -13.75 -10.83 -23.59
CA TRP A 14 -14.41 -10.51 -24.86
C TRP A 14 -14.18 -9.04 -25.25
N HIS A 15 -14.08 -8.15 -24.27
CA HIS A 15 -13.83 -6.73 -24.53
C HIS A 15 -12.50 -6.48 -25.26
N GLN A 16 -11.49 -7.32 -25.02
CA GLN A 16 -10.20 -7.23 -25.71
C GLN A 16 -10.27 -7.61 -27.19
N GLN A 17 -11.32 -8.34 -27.60
CA GLN A 17 -11.51 -8.84 -28.95
C GLN A 17 -12.45 -7.95 -29.78
N LEU A 18 -13.13 -6.99 -29.16
CA LEU A 18 -14.12 -6.13 -29.81
C LEU A 18 -13.48 -4.81 -30.27
N PRO A 19 -13.72 -4.38 -31.52
CA PRO A 19 -13.37 -3.04 -31.97
C PRO A 19 -14.03 -1.95 -31.09
N PRO A 20 -13.36 -0.81 -30.82
CA PRO A 20 -13.92 0.25 -29.99
C PRO A 20 -15.29 0.78 -30.47
N GLN A 21 -15.50 0.85 -31.79
CA GLN A 21 -16.76 1.33 -32.37
C GLN A 21 -17.94 0.39 -32.11
N GLU A 22 -17.71 -0.92 -32.14
CA GLU A 22 -18.73 -1.91 -31.81
C GLU A 22 -19.07 -1.87 -30.32
N TRP A 23 -18.06 -1.68 -29.48
CA TRP A 23 -18.26 -1.49 -28.03
C TRP A 23 -19.13 -0.26 -27.73
N ASP A 24 -18.83 0.88 -28.34
CA ASP A 24 -19.62 2.10 -28.15
C ASP A 24 -21.06 1.92 -28.63
N SER A 25 -21.27 1.19 -29.73
CA SER A 25 -22.59 0.84 -30.25
C SER A 25 -23.38 -0.05 -29.27
N LEU A 26 -22.73 -1.05 -28.67
CA LEU A 26 -23.33 -1.91 -27.64
C LEU A 26 -23.68 -1.11 -26.37
N VAL A 27 -22.77 -0.24 -25.92
CA VAL A 27 -23.00 0.66 -24.78
C VAL A 27 -24.21 1.56 -25.04
N GLN A 28 -24.32 2.16 -26.22
CA GLN A 28 -25.48 2.97 -26.59
C GLN A 28 -26.77 2.16 -26.63
N ALA A 29 -26.74 0.95 -27.19
CA ALA A 29 -27.89 0.05 -27.23
C ALA A 29 -28.37 -0.32 -25.81
N TRP A 30 -27.46 -0.72 -24.91
CA TRP A 30 -27.81 -1.00 -23.52
C TRP A 30 -28.35 0.24 -22.80
N VAL A 31 -27.78 1.43 -23.03
CA VAL A 31 -28.29 2.69 -22.46
C VAL A 31 -29.72 2.95 -22.95
N ALA A 32 -29.98 2.82 -24.25
CA ALA A 32 -31.30 3.03 -24.84
C ALA A 32 -32.33 2.03 -24.29
N LEU A 33 -31.97 0.75 -24.19
CA LEU A 33 -32.84 -0.27 -23.61
C LEU A 33 -33.10 -0.02 -22.12
N CYS A 34 -32.07 0.30 -21.33
CA CYS A 34 -32.25 0.65 -19.93
C CYS A 34 -33.23 1.81 -19.77
N ARG A 35 -33.14 2.85 -20.61
CA ARG A 35 -34.09 3.98 -20.60
C ARG A 35 -35.50 3.54 -20.96
N ALA A 36 -35.68 2.76 -22.04
CA ALA A 36 -36.99 2.25 -22.42
C ALA A 36 -37.66 1.44 -21.30
N TYR A 37 -36.92 0.58 -20.59
CA TYR A 37 -37.44 -0.15 -19.43
C TYR A 37 -37.71 0.76 -18.21
N LEU A 38 -36.98 1.85 -18.05
CA LEU A 38 -37.22 2.83 -16.99
C LEU A 38 -38.44 3.72 -17.28
N ASP A 39 -38.79 3.91 -18.54
CA ASP A 39 -39.94 4.72 -18.97
C ASP A 39 -41.28 3.96 -18.92
N LEU A 40 -41.25 2.63 -18.77
CA LEU A 40 -42.47 1.82 -18.55
C LEU A 40 -43.21 2.24 -17.27
N SER A 41 -44.52 2.00 -17.19
CA SER A 41 -45.27 2.06 -15.94
C SER A 41 -44.86 0.91 -15.00
N ASP A 42 -45.12 1.01 -13.70
CA ASP A 42 -44.78 -0.06 -12.75
C ASP A 42 -45.53 -1.36 -13.04
N ASP A 43 -46.78 -1.28 -13.51
CA ASP A 43 -47.59 -2.44 -13.88
C ASP A 43 -47.09 -3.07 -15.18
N ASP A 44 -46.77 -2.27 -16.19
CA ASP A 44 -46.22 -2.78 -17.45
C ASP A 44 -44.83 -3.38 -17.25
N PHE A 45 -44.02 -2.78 -16.36
CA PHE A 45 -42.74 -3.33 -15.97
C PHE A 45 -42.95 -4.72 -15.35
N LYS A 46 -43.78 -4.84 -14.30
CA LYS A 46 -44.05 -6.13 -13.64
C LYS A 46 -44.58 -7.22 -14.58
N ARG A 47 -45.38 -6.86 -15.58
CA ARG A 47 -45.94 -7.82 -16.56
C ARG A 47 -44.92 -8.43 -17.53
N GLN A 48 -43.70 -7.90 -17.65
CA GLN A 48 -42.72 -8.41 -18.61
C GLN A 48 -41.90 -9.62 -18.12
N THR A 49 -42.49 -10.82 -18.14
CA THR A 49 -41.89 -12.04 -17.55
C THR A 49 -40.54 -12.45 -18.13
N GLU A 50 -40.39 -12.59 -19.45
CA GLU A 50 -39.11 -12.99 -20.07
C GLU A 50 -38.04 -11.90 -19.92
N SER A 51 -38.45 -10.65 -20.04
CA SER A 51 -37.57 -9.50 -19.84
C SER A 51 -36.96 -9.52 -18.45
N HIS A 52 -37.72 -9.84 -17.40
CA HIS A 52 -37.19 -9.90 -16.02
C HIS A 52 -35.98 -10.81 -15.87
N ALA A 53 -36.00 -12.00 -16.47
CA ALA A 53 -34.86 -12.92 -16.44
C ALA A 53 -33.64 -12.29 -17.14
N SER A 54 -33.85 -11.66 -18.30
CA SER A 54 -32.78 -10.97 -19.04
C SER A 54 -32.23 -9.75 -18.27
N LEU A 55 -33.10 -8.97 -17.63
CA LEU A 55 -32.77 -7.80 -16.82
C LEU A 55 -31.96 -8.18 -15.58
N VAL A 56 -32.35 -9.27 -14.90
CA VAL A 56 -31.62 -9.82 -13.76
C VAL A 56 -30.25 -10.32 -14.20
N THR A 57 -30.18 -11.06 -15.31
CA THR A 57 -28.92 -11.61 -15.84
C THR A 57 -27.97 -10.50 -16.29
N PHE A 58 -28.46 -9.49 -17.00
CA PHE A 58 -27.68 -8.32 -17.38
C PHE A 58 -27.20 -7.54 -16.15
N SER A 59 -28.07 -7.31 -15.16
CA SER A 59 -27.71 -6.58 -13.94
C SER A 59 -26.64 -7.30 -13.12
N SER A 60 -26.76 -8.62 -12.96
CA SER A 60 -25.79 -9.42 -12.21
C SER A 60 -24.44 -9.49 -12.92
N THR A 61 -24.44 -9.77 -14.22
CA THR A 61 -23.21 -9.83 -15.03
C THR A 61 -22.52 -8.47 -15.14
N PHE A 62 -23.27 -7.38 -15.32
CA PHE A 62 -22.72 -6.03 -15.33
C PHE A 62 -21.98 -5.70 -14.04
N VAL A 63 -22.64 -5.92 -12.90
CA VAL A 63 -22.06 -5.61 -11.58
C VAL A 63 -20.82 -6.47 -11.31
N HIS A 64 -20.88 -7.77 -11.62
CA HIS A 64 -19.75 -8.67 -11.42
C HIS A 64 -18.53 -8.31 -12.29
N GLU A 65 -18.74 -8.10 -13.60
CA GLU A 65 -17.65 -7.83 -14.54
C GLU A 65 -17.03 -6.45 -14.34
N VAL A 66 -17.82 -5.43 -14.00
CA VAL A 66 -17.29 -4.08 -13.68
C VAL A 66 -16.42 -4.10 -12.41
N VAL A 67 -16.73 -4.96 -11.44
CA VAL A 67 -15.86 -5.16 -10.27
C VAL A 67 -14.61 -5.97 -10.62
N ALA A 68 -14.73 -7.00 -11.45
CA ALA A 68 -13.62 -7.87 -11.84
C ALA A 68 -12.59 -7.16 -12.74
N ALA A 69 -13.03 -6.27 -13.63
CA ALA A 69 -12.17 -5.53 -14.55
C ALA A 69 -12.38 -4.01 -14.42
N PRO A 70 -11.74 -3.34 -13.44
CA PRO A 70 -11.88 -1.90 -13.23
C PRO A 70 -11.46 -1.05 -14.44
N LEU A 71 -10.63 -1.58 -15.34
CA LEU A 71 -10.23 -0.91 -16.58
C LEU A 71 -11.41 -0.71 -17.56
N MET A 72 -12.45 -1.56 -17.48
CA MET A 72 -13.71 -1.42 -18.23
C MET A 72 -14.62 -0.32 -17.67
N SER A 73 -14.28 0.27 -16.51
CA SER A 73 -15.04 1.37 -15.90
C SER A 73 -15.08 2.67 -16.73
N LYS A 74 -14.39 2.71 -17.88
CA LYS A 74 -14.51 3.78 -18.88
C LYS A 74 -15.95 3.93 -19.42
N SER A 75 -16.82 2.93 -19.28
CA SER A 75 -18.26 3.06 -19.57
C SER A 75 -19.04 3.75 -18.46
N THR A 76 -18.63 4.96 -18.05
CA THR A 76 -19.38 5.80 -17.07
C THR A 76 -20.82 6.06 -17.51
N LEU A 77 -21.08 5.94 -18.81
CA LEU A 77 -22.39 6.07 -19.44
C LEU A 77 -23.41 5.04 -18.95
N LEU A 78 -22.98 3.81 -18.61
CA LEU A 78 -23.89 2.74 -18.15
C LEU A 78 -24.13 2.74 -16.65
N LEU A 79 -23.18 3.23 -15.84
CA LEU A 79 -23.31 3.20 -14.38
C LEU A 79 -24.62 3.83 -13.89
N ARG A 80 -24.99 4.99 -14.44
CA ARG A 80 -26.22 5.68 -14.01
C ARG A 80 -27.51 4.97 -14.46
N PRO A 81 -27.71 4.65 -15.76
CA PRO A 81 -28.89 3.89 -16.20
C PRO A 81 -29.04 2.55 -15.48
N VAL A 82 -27.95 1.79 -15.35
CA VAL A 82 -27.98 0.47 -14.71
C VAL A 82 -28.28 0.58 -13.21
N PHE A 83 -27.76 1.60 -12.52
CA PHE A 83 -28.17 1.87 -11.13
C PHE A 83 -29.68 2.07 -10.99
N HIS A 84 -30.29 2.87 -11.87
CA HIS A 84 -31.73 3.11 -11.83
C HIS A 84 -32.53 1.84 -12.16
N LEU A 85 -32.06 1.05 -13.14
CA LEU A 85 -32.67 -0.21 -13.52
C LEU A 85 -32.65 -1.22 -12.35
N ILE A 86 -31.47 -1.42 -11.74
CA ILE A 86 -31.31 -2.28 -10.55
C ILE A 86 -32.18 -1.77 -9.41
N SER A 87 -32.20 -0.45 -9.17
CA SER A 87 -33.05 0.15 -8.14
C SER A 87 -34.53 -0.16 -8.36
N ARG A 88 -35.00 -0.11 -9.61
CA ARG A 88 -36.38 -0.43 -9.96
C ARG A 88 -36.68 -1.92 -9.81
N LEU A 89 -35.80 -2.79 -10.31
CA LEU A 89 -35.92 -4.25 -10.17
C LEU A 89 -36.03 -4.66 -8.69
N LEU A 90 -35.13 -4.14 -7.86
CA LEU A 90 -35.09 -4.45 -6.43
C LEU A 90 -36.33 -3.95 -5.68
N ARG A 91 -36.88 -2.77 -6.04
CA ARG A 91 -38.08 -2.23 -5.38
C ARG A 91 -39.37 -2.92 -5.80
N LEU A 92 -39.51 -3.29 -7.08
CA LEU A 92 -40.78 -3.80 -7.62
C LEU A 92 -40.88 -5.33 -7.58
N LEU A 93 -39.76 -6.03 -7.75
CA LEU A 93 -39.73 -7.49 -7.93
C LEU A 93 -38.85 -8.20 -6.90
N ALA A 94 -37.80 -7.53 -6.40
CA ALA A 94 -36.83 -8.08 -5.44
C ALA A 94 -36.37 -9.52 -5.80
N PRO A 95 -35.85 -9.76 -7.02
CA PRO A 95 -35.50 -11.10 -7.47
C PRO A 95 -34.36 -11.69 -6.61
N PRO A 96 -34.44 -12.98 -6.23
CA PRO A 96 -33.57 -13.57 -5.21
C PRO A 96 -32.08 -13.50 -5.55
N VAL A 97 -31.72 -13.63 -6.84
CA VAL A 97 -30.33 -13.52 -7.33
C VAL A 97 -29.72 -12.16 -6.99
N LEU A 98 -30.50 -11.08 -7.01
CA LEU A 98 -30.03 -9.73 -6.68
C LEU A 98 -30.09 -9.43 -5.18
N LEU A 99 -30.63 -10.35 -4.37
CA LEU A 99 -30.66 -10.25 -2.91
C LEU A 99 -29.50 -11.03 -2.25
N GLU A 100 -28.74 -11.80 -3.03
CA GLU A 100 -27.58 -12.52 -2.52
C GLU A 100 -26.47 -11.57 -2.06
N TYR A 101 -25.74 -11.97 -1.01
CA TYR A 101 -24.68 -11.14 -0.46
C TYR A 101 -23.59 -10.80 -1.50
N SER A 102 -23.30 -11.73 -2.42
CA SER A 102 -22.30 -11.59 -3.49
C SER A 102 -22.63 -10.40 -4.40
N PHE A 103 -23.85 -10.38 -4.94
CA PHE A 103 -24.32 -9.27 -5.76
C PHE A 103 -24.34 -7.96 -4.97
N LEU A 104 -24.86 -7.97 -3.74
CA LEU A 104 -24.95 -6.77 -2.92
C LEU A 104 -23.56 -6.21 -2.55
N THR A 105 -22.55 -7.06 -2.35
CA THR A 105 -21.17 -6.63 -2.12
C THR A 105 -20.57 -5.94 -3.33
N ASP A 106 -20.79 -6.50 -4.52
CA ASP A 106 -20.27 -5.93 -5.77
C ASP A 106 -21.01 -4.63 -6.11
N PHE A 107 -22.33 -4.59 -5.91
CA PHE A 107 -23.14 -3.39 -6.07
C PHE A 107 -22.68 -2.26 -5.13
N ALA A 108 -22.42 -2.57 -3.86
CA ALA A 108 -21.92 -1.60 -2.87
C ALA A 108 -20.49 -1.13 -3.16
N ARG A 109 -19.71 -1.90 -3.93
CA ARG A 109 -18.36 -1.53 -4.37
C ARG A 109 -18.39 -0.55 -5.54
N ILE A 110 -19.31 -0.73 -6.49
CA ILE A 110 -19.44 0.13 -7.67
C ILE A 110 -20.07 1.49 -7.31
N TYR A 111 -21.15 1.47 -6.53
CA TYR A 111 -21.97 2.66 -6.32
C TYR A 111 -21.66 3.37 -5.00
N PRO A 112 -21.69 4.71 -4.97
CA PRO A 112 -21.36 5.47 -3.77
C PRO A 112 -22.36 5.21 -2.64
N LYS A 113 -21.87 5.13 -1.39
CA LYS A 113 -22.68 4.90 -0.17
C LYS A 113 -23.95 5.77 -0.11
N LYS A 114 -23.88 7.04 -0.51
CA LYS A 114 -25.02 7.97 -0.49
C LYS A 114 -26.23 7.48 -1.30
N ARG A 115 -26.00 6.69 -2.35
CA ARG A 115 -27.05 6.15 -3.23
C ARG A 115 -27.37 4.69 -2.93
N ALA A 116 -26.34 3.89 -2.65
CA ALA A 116 -26.51 2.47 -2.38
C ALA A 116 -27.16 2.21 -1.00
N SER A 117 -26.83 3.01 0.02
CA SER A 117 -27.29 2.78 1.39
C SER A 117 -28.82 2.88 1.56
N PRO A 118 -29.51 3.93 1.05
CA PRO A 118 -30.97 4.01 1.14
C PRO A 118 -31.67 2.89 0.38
N LEU A 119 -31.13 2.48 -0.78
CA LEU A 119 -31.71 1.39 -1.57
C LEU A 119 -31.62 0.05 -0.83
N ILE A 120 -30.43 -0.29 -0.31
CA ILE A 120 -30.23 -1.53 0.44
C ILE A 120 -31.04 -1.52 1.74
N ALA A 121 -31.10 -0.38 2.45
CA ALA A 121 -31.93 -0.26 3.65
C ALA A 121 -33.42 -0.54 3.36
N GLY A 122 -33.94 -0.09 2.21
CA GLY A 122 -35.29 -0.40 1.77
C GLY A 122 -35.55 -1.88 1.47
N LEU A 123 -34.52 -2.70 1.25
CA LEU A 123 -34.69 -4.16 1.10
C LEU A 123 -34.91 -4.85 2.44
N PHE A 124 -34.45 -4.27 3.54
CA PHE A 124 -34.69 -4.79 4.89
C PHE A 124 -36.05 -4.38 5.45
N SER A 125 -36.76 -3.41 4.83
CA SER A 125 -38.12 -3.06 5.26
C SER A 125 -39.18 -4.05 4.81
N THR A 126 -38.92 -4.82 3.74
CA THR A 126 -39.84 -5.84 3.25
C THR A 126 -39.42 -7.21 3.78
N HIS A 127 -40.34 -7.93 4.45
CA HIS A 127 -40.01 -9.18 5.13
C HIS A 127 -39.42 -10.24 4.19
N SER A 128 -40.01 -10.44 3.01
CA SER A 128 -39.52 -11.44 2.05
C SER A 128 -38.09 -11.17 1.56
N SER A 129 -37.74 -9.93 1.23
CA SER A 129 -36.38 -9.61 0.80
C SER A 129 -35.39 -9.66 1.96
N SER A 130 -35.79 -9.21 3.16
CA SER A 130 -34.95 -9.30 4.37
C SER A 130 -34.57 -10.74 4.68
N THR A 131 -35.53 -11.67 4.67
CA THR A 131 -35.25 -13.09 4.98
C THR A 131 -34.30 -13.72 3.97
N HIS A 132 -34.41 -13.39 2.67
CA HIS A 132 -33.47 -13.86 1.66
C HIS A 132 -32.05 -13.32 1.88
N ILE A 133 -31.89 -12.02 2.17
CA ILE A 133 -30.58 -11.41 2.44
C ILE A 133 -29.97 -12.01 3.71
N GLU A 134 -30.77 -12.14 4.77
CA GLU A 134 -30.36 -12.73 6.05
C GLU A 134 -29.95 -14.20 5.88
N ALA A 135 -30.69 -14.99 5.10
CA ALA A 135 -30.33 -16.38 4.79
C ALA A 135 -29.00 -16.45 4.03
N SER A 136 -28.80 -15.57 3.04
CA SER A 136 -27.56 -15.48 2.26
C SER A 136 -26.35 -15.15 3.15
N LEU A 137 -26.48 -14.14 4.04
CA LEU A 137 -25.44 -13.79 5.01
C LEU A 137 -25.21 -14.89 6.05
N THR A 138 -26.26 -15.59 6.47
CA THR A 138 -26.14 -16.70 7.43
C THR A 138 -25.38 -17.88 6.81
N THR A 139 -25.60 -18.16 5.53
CA THR A 139 -24.82 -19.16 4.79
C THR A 139 -23.34 -18.77 4.73
N LEU A 140 -23.03 -17.49 4.50
CA LEU A 140 -21.65 -16.99 4.55
C LEU A 140 -21.04 -17.16 5.96
N LYS A 141 -21.79 -16.82 7.03
CA LYS A 141 -21.33 -17.03 8.41
C LYS A 141 -21.01 -18.50 8.69
N LYS A 142 -21.90 -19.41 8.30
CA LYS A 142 -21.72 -20.86 8.49
C LYS A 142 -20.50 -21.41 7.74
N LEU A 143 -20.14 -20.80 6.62
CA LEU A 143 -18.91 -21.12 5.89
C LEU A 143 -17.66 -20.57 6.61
N LEU A 144 -17.72 -19.32 7.10
CA LEU A 144 -16.57 -18.66 7.70
C LEU A 144 -16.22 -19.14 9.11
N ILE A 145 -17.22 -19.40 9.97
CA ILE A 145 -17.00 -19.73 11.39
C ILE A 145 -16.05 -20.93 11.57
N PRO A 146 -16.25 -22.09 10.92
CA PRO A 146 -15.34 -23.24 11.09
C PRO A 146 -13.89 -22.95 10.65
N VAL A 147 -13.74 -22.14 9.60
CA VAL A 147 -12.42 -21.76 9.08
C VAL A 147 -11.74 -20.74 9.99
N LEU A 148 -12.51 -19.82 10.58
CA LEU A 148 -12.03 -18.87 11.57
C LEU A 148 -11.61 -19.57 12.88
N ASP A 149 -12.41 -20.53 13.35
CA ASP A 149 -12.16 -21.28 14.59
C ASP A 149 -10.95 -22.22 14.48
N SER A 150 -10.72 -22.77 13.29
CA SER A 150 -9.52 -23.59 13.01
C SER A 150 -8.22 -22.78 12.97
N GLY A 151 -8.29 -21.45 12.96
CA GLY A 151 -7.14 -20.55 13.03
C GLY A 151 -6.10 -20.87 11.97
N ILE A 152 -4.87 -21.19 12.38
CA ILE A 152 -3.73 -21.51 11.48
C ILE A 152 -4.04 -22.71 10.58
N LYS A 153 -4.87 -23.65 11.05
CA LYS A 153 -5.20 -24.88 10.32
C LYS A 153 -6.30 -24.67 9.27
N GLY A 154 -6.95 -23.51 9.27
CA GLY A 154 -7.99 -23.15 8.31
C GLY A 154 -7.43 -22.58 7.02
N ASP A 155 -8.30 -22.47 6.01
CA ASP A 155 -8.01 -21.76 4.76
C ASP A 155 -8.03 -20.23 4.98
N LEU A 156 -6.89 -19.69 5.38
CA LEU A 156 -6.70 -18.26 5.65
C LEU A 156 -6.92 -17.38 4.41
N LYS A 157 -6.63 -17.88 3.21
CA LYS A 157 -6.79 -17.14 1.95
C LYS A 157 -8.28 -16.98 1.62
N LEU A 158 -9.07 -18.03 1.82
CA LEU A 158 -10.51 -17.98 1.66
C LEU A 158 -11.15 -16.96 2.61
N VAL A 159 -10.76 -16.98 3.90
CA VAL A 159 -11.26 -16.01 4.90
C VAL A 159 -10.90 -14.59 4.49
N GLU A 160 -9.64 -14.34 4.13
CA GLU A 160 -9.19 -13.03 3.70
C GLU A 160 -10.01 -12.53 2.50
N ALA A 161 -10.13 -13.35 1.44
CA ALA A 161 -10.86 -12.99 0.24
C ALA A 161 -12.33 -12.65 0.53
N LYS A 162 -13.00 -13.45 1.38
CA LYS A 162 -14.41 -13.23 1.75
C LYS A 162 -14.61 -12.02 2.66
N LEU A 163 -13.72 -11.76 3.62
CA LEU A 163 -13.82 -10.58 4.48
C LEU A 163 -13.56 -9.27 3.71
N VAL A 164 -12.58 -9.29 2.78
CA VAL A 164 -12.30 -8.17 1.89
C VAL A 164 -13.46 -7.92 0.93
N SER A 165 -14.05 -8.98 0.35
CA SER A 165 -15.23 -8.82 -0.53
C SER A 165 -16.45 -8.29 0.21
N LEU A 166 -16.62 -8.65 1.50
CA LEU A 166 -17.75 -8.24 2.33
C LEU A 166 -17.70 -6.78 2.80
N SER A 167 -16.48 -6.21 2.91
CA SER A 167 -16.25 -4.88 3.48
C SER A 167 -17.10 -3.74 2.84
N PRO A 168 -17.27 -3.63 1.51
CA PRO A 168 -18.12 -2.63 0.90
C PRO A 168 -19.58 -2.71 1.35
N LEU A 169 -20.15 -3.92 1.47
CA LEU A 169 -21.52 -4.12 1.94
C LEU A 169 -21.68 -3.65 3.39
N LEU A 170 -20.72 -3.99 4.28
CA LEU A 170 -20.75 -3.56 5.69
C LEU A 170 -20.61 -2.05 5.85
N HIS A 171 -19.86 -1.41 4.97
CA HIS A 171 -19.76 0.05 4.96
C HIS A 171 -21.07 0.73 4.55
N VAL A 172 -21.88 0.09 3.69
CA VAL A 172 -23.11 0.66 3.12
C VAL A 172 -24.37 0.27 3.90
N SER A 173 -24.41 -0.93 4.48
CA SER A 173 -25.59 -1.53 5.13
C SER A 173 -25.35 -1.82 6.62
N PRO A 174 -25.88 -0.97 7.52
CA PRO A 174 -25.88 -1.24 8.97
C PRO A 174 -26.62 -2.53 9.36
N HIS A 175 -27.68 -2.90 8.63
CA HIS A 175 -28.45 -4.11 8.87
C HIS A 175 -27.62 -5.38 8.65
N SER A 176 -26.76 -5.38 7.63
CA SER A 176 -25.83 -6.48 7.37
C SER A 176 -24.81 -6.63 8.50
N CYS A 177 -24.35 -5.51 9.10
CA CYS A 177 -23.49 -5.53 10.29
C CYS A 177 -24.18 -6.17 11.50
N ILE A 178 -25.45 -5.82 11.74
CA ILE A 178 -26.26 -6.40 12.83
C ILE A 178 -26.40 -7.92 12.63
N GLN A 179 -26.70 -8.37 11.41
CA GLN A 179 -26.87 -9.79 11.12
C GLN A 179 -25.56 -10.60 11.28
N LEU A 180 -24.42 -10.00 10.91
CA LEU A 180 -23.11 -10.62 11.13
C LEU A 180 -22.77 -10.73 12.62
N LEU A 181 -23.02 -9.67 13.39
CA LEU A 181 -22.78 -9.65 14.83
C LEU A 181 -23.88 -10.34 15.66
N ALA A 182 -24.94 -10.86 15.03
CA ALA A 182 -25.94 -11.65 15.74
C ALA A 182 -25.31 -12.96 16.23
N GLY A 183 -25.31 -13.16 17.55
CA GLY A 183 -24.52 -14.22 18.21
C GLY A 183 -23.05 -13.83 18.41
N SER A 184 -22.34 -14.53 19.29
CA SER A 184 -20.91 -14.26 19.57
C SER A 184 -19.95 -15.05 18.68
N ASP A 185 -20.38 -16.19 18.12
CA ASP A 185 -19.54 -17.14 17.38
C ASP A 185 -18.69 -16.50 16.28
N PHE A 186 -19.28 -15.63 15.45
CA PHE A 186 -18.54 -14.97 14.37
C PHE A 186 -17.44 -14.05 14.90
N PHE A 187 -17.74 -13.30 15.97
CA PHE A 187 -16.78 -12.40 16.58
C PHE A 187 -15.66 -13.16 17.31
N GLU A 188 -16.00 -14.23 18.02
CA GLU A 188 -15.05 -15.13 18.67
C GLU A 188 -14.12 -15.81 17.64
N GLY A 189 -14.67 -16.22 16.49
CA GLY A 189 -13.89 -16.72 15.36
C GLY A 189 -12.89 -15.68 14.83
N LEU A 190 -13.31 -14.42 14.65
CA LEU A 190 -12.40 -13.33 14.25
C LEU A 190 -11.26 -13.12 15.25
N VAL A 191 -11.56 -13.16 16.54
CA VAL A 191 -10.55 -13.06 17.63
C VAL A 191 -9.58 -14.23 17.58
N THR A 192 -10.08 -15.46 17.38
CA THR A 192 -9.28 -16.68 17.33
C THR A 192 -8.35 -16.67 16.12
N CYS A 193 -8.88 -16.32 14.94
CA CYS A 193 -8.12 -16.25 13.69
C CYS A 193 -7.08 -15.11 13.70
N PHE A 194 -7.35 -14.00 14.38
CA PHE A 194 -6.43 -12.85 14.45
C PHE A 194 -5.08 -13.17 15.13
N LYS A 195 -5.04 -14.16 16.03
CA LYS A 195 -3.82 -14.56 16.75
C LYS A 195 -2.73 -15.11 15.82
N VAL A 196 -3.04 -15.37 14.55
CA VAL A 196 -2.17 -15.97 13.55
C VAL A 196 -1.50 -14.89 12.68
N MET A 197 -0.18 -14.96 12.55
CA MET A 197 0.64 -14.00 11.81
C MET A 197 0.39 -14.06 10.28
N ASN A 198 -0.49 -13.20 9.77
CA ASN A 198 -0.52 -12.77 8.36
C ASN A 198 -0.97 -11.30 8.25
N PRO A 199 -0.11 -10.34 7.85
CA PRO A 199 -0.44 -8.92 7.79
C PRO A 199 -1.72 -8.53 7.00
N PRO A 200 -1.99 -9.03 5.78
CA PRO A 200 -3.21 -8.72 5.03
C PRO A 200 -4.49 -9.21 5.72
N LEU A 201 -4.49 -10.43 6.25
CA LEU A 201 -5.64 -10.96 7.00
C LEU A 201 -5.93 -10.16 8.27
N ARG A 202 -4.90 -9.71 9.00
CA ARG A 202 -5.07 -8.80 10.15
C ARG A 202 -5.82 -7.53 9.75
N LYS A 203 -5.44 -6.92 8.63
CA LYS A 203 -6.11 -5.73 8.10
C LYS A 203 -7.56 -6.01 7.74
N ALA A 204 -7.85 -7.15 7.11
CA ALA A 204 -9.21 -7.55 6.76
C ALA A 204 -10.09 -7.71 8.01
N ILE A 205 -9.62 -8.47 9.01
CA ILE A 205 -10.33 -8.68 10.28
C ILE A 205 -10.57 -7.35 11.00
N VAL A 206 -9.54 -6.51 11.16
CA VAL A 206 -9.66 -5.19 11.81
C VAL A 206 -10.68 -4.31 11.09
N THR A 207 -10.67 -4.31 9.75
CA THR A 207 -11.61 -3.54 8.93
C THR A 207 -13.04 -4.05 9.12
N THR A 208 -13.26 -5.37 9.06
CA THR A 208 -14.57 -5.99 9.29
C THR A 208 -15.09 -5.67 10.69
N THR A 209 -14.29 -5.87 11.73
CA THR A 209 -14.67 -5.58 13.12
C THR A 209 -15.01 -4.10 13.30
N TYR A 210 -14.18 -3.20 12.77
CA TYR A 210 -14.45 -1.76 12.80
C TYR A 210 -15.78 -1.41 12.13
N LEU A 211 -16.01 -1.88 10.89
CA LEU A 211 -17.24 -1.58 10.14
C LEU A 211 -18.49 -2.15 10.84
N CYS A 212 -18.42 -3.36 11.38
CA CYS A 212 -19.52 -3.98 12.09
C CYS A 212 -19.89 -3.18 13.35
N VAL A 213 -18.91 -2.86 14.20
CA VAL A 213 -19.13 -2.11 15.46
C VAL A 213 -19.64 -0.69 15.19
N VAL A 214 -19.06 -0.01 14.20
CA VAL A 214 -19.51 1.33 13.78
C VAL A 214 -20.91 1.27 13.16
N GLY A 215 -21.22 0.21 12.40
CA GLY A 215 -22.53 -0.03 11.80
C GLY A 215 -23.67 -0.09 12.83
N LEU A 216 -23.43 -0.62 14.03
CA LEU A 216 -24.43 -0.63 15.12
C LEU A 216 -24.90 0.77 15.53
N THR A 217 -24.05 1.80 15.33
CA THR A 217 -24.37 3.21 15.61
C THR A 217 -25.04 3.93 14.43
N GLU A 218 -24.91 3.39 13.22
CA GLU A 218 -25.51 3.93 11.99
C GLU A 218 -26.90 3.37 11.71
N ALA A 219 -27.23 2.21 12.28
CA ALA A 219 -28.53 1.60 12.14
C ALA A 219 -29.65 2.51 12.68
N GLU A 220 -30.85 2.38 12.12
CA GLU A 220 -32.04 3.08 12.57
C GLU A 220 -33.12 2.05 12.93
N PRO A 221 -33.47 1.88 14.22
CA PRO A 221 -32.89 2.53 15.41
C PRO A 221 -31.48 1.99 15.75
N PRO A 222 -30.58 2.83 16.33
CA PRO A 222 -29.24 2.38 16.71
C PRO A 222 -29.27 1.28 17.78
N LYS A 223 -28.38 0.30 17.67
CA LYS A 223 -28.33 -0.88 18.55
C LYS A 223 -27.31 -0.69 19.69
N TRP A 224 -27.59 0.26 20.59
CA TRP A 224 -26.69 0.60 21.70
C TRP A 224 -26.47 -0.53 22.71
N SER A 225 -27.48 -1.35 22.99
CA SER A 225 -27.33 -2.52 23.88
C SER A 225 -26.33 -3.51 23.31
N MET A 226 -26.52 -3.89 22.04
CA MET A 226 -25.63 -4.79 21.32
C MET A 226 -24.21 -4.23 21.23
N LEU A 227 -24.07 -2.92 20.97
CA LEU A 227 -22.76 -2.26 21.01
C LEU A 227 -22.09 -2.39 22.39
N SER A 228 -22.85 -2.14 23.46
CA SER A 228 -22.37 -2.24 24.83
C SER A 228 -21.85 -3.64 25.14
N ASP A 229 -22.55 -4.68 24.66
CA ASP A 229 -22.17 -6.08 24.83
C ASP A 229 -20.90 -6.41 24.04
N GLN A 230 -20.81 -5.99 22.76
CA GLN A 230 -19.61 -6.18 21.95
C GLN A 230 -18.39 -5.45 22.53
N LEU A 231 -18.56 -4.25 23.10
CA LEU A 231 -17.48 -3.54 23.80
C LEU A 231 -17.03 -4.25 25.07
N PHE A 232 -17.94 -4.91 25.78
CA PHE A 232 -17.60 -5.73 26.94
C PHE A 232 -16.78 -6.96 26.50
N THR A 233 -17.20 -7.67 25.47
CA THR A 233 -16.46 -8.81 24.90
C THR A 233 -15.09 -8.40 24.38
N LEU A 234 -14.98 -7.26 23.70
CA LEU A 234 -13.68 -6.70 23.29
C LEU A 234 -12.77 -6.46 24.49
N LYS A 235 -13.30 -5.92 25.59
CA LYS A 235 -12.52 -5.69 26.80
C LYS A 235 -12.04 -7.00 27.43
N THR A 236 -12.91 -8.00 27.59
CA THR A 236 -12.55 -9.28 28.20
C THR A 236 -11.47 -9.99 27.38
N VAL A 237 -11.63 -10.04 26.05
CA VAL A 237 -10.64 -10.60 25.11
C VAL A 237 -9.29 -9.88 25.22
N ALA A 238 -9.30 -8.56 25.36
CA ALA A 238 -8.07 -7.78 25.50
C ALA A 238 -7.36 -8.05 26.83
N GLU A 239 -8.10 -8.19 27.92
CA GLU A 239 -7.55 -8.53 29.24
C GLU A 239 -6.98 -9.95 29.26
N GLU A 240 -7.70 -10.93 28.70
CA GLU A 240 -7.23 -12.31 28.56
C GLU A 240 -5.95 -12.39 27.71
N HIS A 241 -5.89 -11.67 26.58
CA HIS A 241 -4.70 -11.64 25.74
C HIS A 241 -3.52 -10.96 26.44
N ARG A 242 -3.76 -9.94 27.27
CA ARG A 242 -2.71 -9.27 28.05
C ARG A 242 -2.14 -10.17 29.15
N MET A 243 -2.96 -11.05 29.72
CA MET A 243 -2.55 -12.03 30.73
C MET A 243 -1.97 -13.31 30.11
N GLY A 244 -2.18 -13.51 28.80
CA GLY A 244 -1.70 -14.67 28.06
C GLY A 244 -0.19 -14.64 27.77
N PRO A 245 0.35 -15.73 27.22
CA PRO A 245 1.78 -15.86 26.93
C PRO A 245 2.25 -15.04 25.70
N LEU A 246 1.31 -14.46 24.96
CA LEU A 246 1.57 -13.71 23.72
C LEU A 246 1.79 -12.22 24.01
N ASN A 247 2.49 -11.52 23.11
CA ASN A 247 2.73 -10.09 23.24
C ASN A 247 1.38 -9.34 23.27
N ALA A 248 1.14 -8.53 24.30
CA ALA A 248 -0.11 -7.76 24.45
C ALA A 248 -0.41 -6.87 23.21
N ASN A 249 0.62 -6.48 22.46
CA ASN A 249 0.51 -5.70 21.23
C ASN A 249 0.04 -6.51 20.02
N ASP A 250 -0.05 -7.84 20.07
CA ASP A 250 -0.53 -8.68 18.97
C ASP A 250 -2.02 -9.04 19.08
N SER A 251 -2.75 -8.41 20.00
CA SER A 251 -4.20 -8.56 20.13
C SER A 251 -4.98 -7.79 19.07
N LEU A 252 -6.12 -8.36 18.64
CA LEU A 252 -7.09 -7.70 17.75
C LEU A 252 -7.49 -6.34 18.29
N VAL A 253 -7.74 -6.24 19.59
CA VAL A 253 -8.24 -5.03 20.23
C VAL A 253 -7.18 -3.93 20.25
N ALA A 254 -5.93 -4.31 20.52
CA ALA A 254 -4.82 -3.38 20.49
C ALA A 254 -4.63 -2.78 19.09
N GLU A 255 -4.76 -3.60 18.04
CA GLU A 255 -4.69 -3.13 16.66
C GLU A 255 -5.91 -2.31 16.25
N LEU A 256 -7.11 -2.75 16.61
CA LEU A 256 -8.36 -2.05 16.33
C LEU A 256 -8.36 -0.63 16.89
N VAL A 257 -7.99 -0.46 18.17
CA VAL A 257 -7.99 0.85 18.83
C VAL A 257 -6.85 1.75 18.34
N THR A 258 -5.74 1.17 17.88
CA THR A 258 -4.57 1.93 17.41
C THR A 258 -4.71 2.35 15.94
N ALA A 259 -5.12 1.43 15.08
CA ALA A 259 -5.20 1.64 13.63
C ALA A 259 -6.44 2.44 13.21
N THR A 260 -7.50 2.43 14.02
CA THR A 260 -8.79 3.04 13.66
C THR A 260 -9.21 4.15 14.65
N PRO A 261 -10.02 5.13 14.23
CA PRO A 261 -10.56 6.16 15.13
C PRO A 261 -11.74 5.67 15.97
N LEU A 262 -11.92 4.35 16.16
CA LEU A 262 -13.12 3.72 16.71
C LEU A 262 -13.65 4.43 17.96
N LEU A 263 -12.83 4.59 19.00
CA LEU A 263 -13.27 5.16 20.27
C LEU A 263 -13.80 6.59 20.12
N LYS A 264 -13.15 7.42 19.29
CA LYS A 264 -13.57 8.80 19.02
C LYS A 264 -14.89 8.84 18.26
N VAL A 265 -15.06 7.95 17.28
CA VAL A 265 -16.30 7.85 16.49
C VAL A 265 -17.46 7.39 17.35
N LEU A 266 -17.26 6.39 18.21
CA LEU A 266 -18.30 5.88 19.10
C LEU A 266 -18.75 6.92 20.13
N LEU A 267 -17.80 7.62 20.78
CA LEU A 267 -18.13 8.69 21.73
C LEU A 267 -18.93 9.81 21.06
N ARG A 268 -18.42 10.33 19.95
CA ARG A 268 -19.08 11.41 19.20
C ARG A 268 -20.50 11.04 18.80
N ARG A 269 -20.71 9.84 18.27
CA ARG A 269 -22.04 9.37 17.83
C ARG A 269 -22.99 9.10 18.99
N ALA A 270 -22.48 8.57 20.10
CA ALA A 270 -23.28 8.40 21.30
C ALA A 270 -23.75 9.75 21.84
N GLU A 271 -22.91 10.79 21.78
CA GLU A 271 -23.25 12.15 22.21
C GLU A 271 -24.26 12.81 21.26
N GLU A 272 -24.03 12.76 19.95
CA GLU A 272 -24.94 13.28 18.92
C GLU A 272 -26.35 12.67 19.00
N ARG A 273 -26.45 11.38 19.36
CA ARG A 273 -27.72 10.63 19.46
C ARG A 273 -28.30 10.61 20.89
N GLY A 274 -27.70 11.32 21.86
CA GLY A 274 -28.17 11.37 23.24
C GLY A 274 -28.08 10.05 24.03
N ALA A 275 -27.34 9.06 23.52
CA ALA A 275 -27.20 7.73 24.11
C ALA A 275 -25.91 7.57 24.93
N ALA A 276 -25.20 8.67 25.19
CA ALA A 276 -23.91 8.69 25.88
C ALA A 276 -24.04 8.55 27.40
N THR A 277 -24.60 7.42 27.84
CA THR A 277 -24.66 7.07 29.27
C THR A 277 -23.27 6.97 29.87
N GLU A 278 -23.13 7.26 31.16
CA GLU A 278 -21.84 7.12 31.84
C GLU A 278 -21.25 5.72 31.71
N SER A 279 -22.09 4.68 31.75
CA SER A 279 -21.66 3.30 31.60
C SER A 279 -21.07 3.02 30.21
N LEU A 280 -21.68 3.54 29.14
CA LEU A 280 -21.16 3.41 27.78
C LEU A 280 -19.85 4.19 27.62
N LYS A 281 -19.77 5.42 28.13
CA LYS A 281 -18.52 6.21 28.12
C LYS A 281 -17.40 5.44 28.83
N LYS A 282 -17.66 4.91 30.03
CA LYS A 282 -16.71 4.09 30.82
C LYS A 282 -16.26 2.84 30.03
N ARG A 283 -17.16 2.14 29.33
CA ARG A 283 -16.81 0.98 28.50
C ARG A 283 -15.92 1.37 27.31
N ILE A 284 -16.21 2.49 26.64
CA ILE A 284 -15.38 2.97 25.53
C ILE A 284 -13.98 3.39 26.03
N THR A 285 -13.91 4.15 27.12
CA THR A 285 -12.62 4.58 27.69
C THR A 285 -11.80 3.43 28.26
N ALA A 286 -12.45 2.34 28.70
CA ALA A 286 -11.75 1.14 29.18
C ALA A 286 -10.92 0.45 28.08
N LEU A 287 -11.18 0.72 26.80
CA LEU A 287 -10.39 0.18 25.69
C LEU A 287 -9.17 1.04 25.33
N GLU A 288 -9.08 2.27 25.83
CA GLU A 288 -7.97 3.19 25.54
C GLU A 288 -6.59 2.72 26.00
N PRO A 289 -6.43 2.08 27.18
CA PRO A 289 -5.14 1.57 27.65
C PRO A 289 -4.53 0.48 26.77
N PHE A 290 -5.31 -0.14 25.87
CA PHE A 290 -4.82 -1.17 24.95
C PHE A 290 -4.21 -0.61 23.67
N LYS A 291 -4.13 0.71 23.50
CA LYS A 291 -3.42 1.33 22.36
C LYS A 291 -1.96 0.88 22.35
N LYS A 292 -1.50 0.38 21.20
CA LYS A 292 -0.06 0.21 20.95
C LYS A 292 0.56 1.61 21.01
N GLY A 293 1.81 1.71 21.51
CA GLY A 293 2.57 2.97 21.54
C GLY A 293 2.60 3.66 20.17
N PRO A 294 3.09 4.91 20.05
CA PRO A 294 2.91 5.74 18.86
C PRO A 294 3.40 5.03 17.60
N MET A 295 2.50 4.34 16.91
CA MET A 295 2.76 3.83 15.58
C MET A 295 2.94 5.06 14.73
N ALA A 296 4.10 5.15 14.06
CA ALA A 296 4.40 6.20 13.11
C ALA A 296 3.30 6.16 12.04
N ARG A 297 2.26 6.95 12.27
CA ARG A 297 1.13 7.08 11.37
C ARG A 297 1.77 7.58 10.07
N PRO A 298 1.65 6.90 8.92
CA PRO A 298 2.08 7.50 7.67
C PRO A 298 1.37 8.84 7.61
N LYS A 299 2.15 9.92 7.55
CA LYS A 299 1.62 11.27 7.48
C LYS A 299 0.60 11.22 6.36
N ARG A 300 -0.67 11.53 6.65
CA ARG A 300 -1.67 11.66 5.59
C ARG A 300 -1.02 12.52 4.52
N PRO A 301 -0.94 12.10 3.25
CA PRO A 301 -0.47 12.99 2.22
C PRO A 301 -1.40 14.20 2.31
N ILE A 302 -0.84 15.30 2.82
CA ILE A 302 -1.49 16.59 2.72
C ILE A 302 -1.62 16.73 1.22
N ARG A 303 -2.85 16.64 0.71
CA ARG A 303 -3.13 17.07 -0.65
C ARG A 303 -2.63 18.50 -0.69
N ARG A 304 -1.41 18.70 -1.21
CA ARG A 304 -0.94 20.02 -1.61
C ARG A 304 -2.05 20.50 -2.52
N LYS A 305 -2.82 21.49 -2.06
CA LYS A 305 -3.60 22.29 -2.99
C LYS A 305 -2.56 22.72 -4.02
N VAL A 306 -2.77 22.32 -5.27
CA VAL A 306 -2.00 22.88 -6.38
C VAL A 306 -2.13 24.38 -6.22
N ASP A 307 -1.05 25.02 -5.79
CA ASP A 307 -1.06 26.43 -5.46
C ASP A 307 -1.19 27.16 -6.80
N LYS A 308 -2.29 27.90 -6.96
CA LYS A 308 -2.62 28.58 -8.21
C LYS A 308 -1.88 29.91 -8.32
N GLY A 309 -0.60 29.93 -7.96
CA GLY A 309 0.35 31.03 -8.23
C GLY A 309 -0.11 32.43 -7.80
N LYS A 310 -0.92 32.54 -6.73
CA LYS A 310 -1.44 33.84 -6.25
C LYS A 310 -1.23 34.03 -4.75
N GLY A 311 -0.21 33.38 -4.18
CA GLY A 311 0.23 33.57 -2.81
C GLY A 311 1.39 34.55 -2.73
N ARG A 312 1.40 35.41 -1.72
CA ARG A 312 2.55 36.27 -1.38
C ARG A 312 3.66 35.37 -0.82
N GLN A 313 4.84 35.39 -1.45
CA GLN A 313 5.97 34.53 -1.11
C GLN A 313 6.33 34.66 0.38
N THR A 314 6.47 33.53 1.08
CA THR A 314 6.85 33.54 2.49
C THR A 314 8.37 33.60 2.62
N ASN A 315 8.86 34.15 3.74
CA ASN A 315 10.31 34.27 4.00
C ASN A 315 10.99 32.89 4.12
N GLU A 316 10.21 31.81 4.35
CA GLU A 316 10.70 30.43 4.32
C GLU A 316 10.91 29.92 2.88
N ASP A 317 10.04 30.32 1.93
CA ASP A 317 10.18 29.94 0.51
C ASP A 317 11.44 30.58 -0.09
N VAL A 318 11.71 31.85 0.22
CA VAL A 318 12.92 32.56 -0.23
C VAL A 318 14.19 31.88 0.30
N ARG A 319 14.21 31.48 1.58
CA ARG A 319 15.36 30.78 2.18
C ARG A 319 15.58 29.40 1.55
N ALA A 320 14.51 28.69 1.21
CA ALA A 320 14.60 27.41 0.53
C ALA A 320 15.16 27.58 -0.89
N GLU A 321 14.69 28.58 -1.65
CA GLU A 321 15.21 28.90 -2.98
C GLU A 321 16.70 29.30 -2.94
N MET A 322 17.11 30.13 -1.97
CA MET A 322 18.53 30.52 -1.78
C MET A 322 19.42 29.30 -1.49
N HIS A 323 18.95 28.37 -0.65
CA HIS A 323 19.69 27.14 -0.35
C HIS A 323 19.81 26.22 -1.57
N VAL A 324 18.76 26.15 -2.41
CA VAL A 324 18.79 25.36 -3.65
C VAL A 324 19.76 25.96 -4.66
N HIS A 325 19.76 27.29 -4.83
CA HIS A 325 20.69 27.97 -5.71
C HIS A 325 22.15 27.75 -5.29
N HIS A 326 22.45 27.94 -4.01
CA HIS A 326 23.80 27.77 -3.47
C HIS A 326 24.30 26.31 -3.62
N MET A 327 23.42 25.32 -3.38
CA MET A 327 23.77 23.91 -3.62
C MET A 327 24.07 23.64 -5.11
N SER A 328 23.32 24.25 -6.03
CA SER A 328 23.56 24.12 -7.47
C SER A 328 24.91 24.67 -7.89
N GLN A 329 25.36 25.78 -7.29
CA GLN A 329 26.67 26.38 -7.58
C GLN A 329 27.81 25.50 -7.05
N ILE A 330 27.62 24.91 -5.87
CA ILE A 330 28.58 23.93 -5.31
C ILE A 330 28.72 22.73 -6.25
N THR A 331 27.60 22.17 -6.72
CA THR A 331 27.63 21.02 -7.65
C THR A 331 28.35 21.38 -8.96
N HIS A 332 28.13 22.58 -9.51
CA HIS A 332 28.83 23.03 -10.73
C HIS A 332 30.35 22.99 -10.57
N VAL A 333 30.89 23.51 -9.46
CA VAL A 333 32.33 23.47 -9.20
C VAL A 333 32.81 22.03 -8.96
N GLN A 334 32.01 21.19 -8.29
CA GLN A 334 32.36 19.79 -8.03
C GLN A 334 32.32 18.91 -9.28
N ASP A 335 31.51 19.24 -10.29
CA ASP A 335 31.50 18.54 -11.58
C ASP A 335 32.86 18.70 -12.30
N LEU A 336 33.52 19.84 -12.13
CA LEU A 336 34.87 20.10 -12.67
C LEU A 336 35.98 19.57 -11.76
N PHE A 337 35.77 19.61 -10.43
CA PHE A 337 36.74 19.19 -9.42
C PHE A 337 36.10 18.22 -8.42
N PRO A 338 35.93 16.93 -8.78
CA PRO A 338 35.23 15.96 -7.94
C PRO A 338 35.94 15.64 -6.62
N ASP A 339 37.25 15.92 -6.55
CA ASP A 339 38.07 15.71 -5.36
C ASP A 339 37.85 16.78 -4.27
N LEU A 340 37.15 17.87 -4.59
CA LEU A 340 36.88 18.95 -3.63
C LEU A 340 35.62 18.67 -2.80
N GLY A 341 35.77 18.80 -1.48
CA GLY A 341 34.66 18.74 -0.55
C GLY A 341 33.71 19.92 -0.71
N ALA A 342 32.41 19.66 -0.65
CA ALA A 342 31.37 20.68 -0.81
C ALA A 342 31.49 21.83 0.24
N GLY A 343 32.05 21.54 1.43
CA GLY A 343 32.32 22.54 2.46
C GLY A 343 33.45 23.51 2.08
N PHE A 344 34.48 23.00 1.39
CA PHE A 344 35.55 23.83 0.85
C PHE A 344 35.06 24.73 -0.29
N VAL A 345 34.27 24.15 -1.21
CA VAL A 345 33.68 24.90 -2.34
C VAL A 345 32.75 26.02 -1.85
N SER A 346 31.93 25.75 -0.81
CA SER A 346 31.10 26.77 -0.17
C SER A 346 31.91 27.96 0.34
N LYS A 347 33.03 27.72 1.02
CA LYS A 347 33.90 28.82 1.52
C LYS A 347 34.54 29.62 0.39
N CYS A 348 34.84 28.97 -0.74
CA CYS A 348 35.33 29.66 -1.93
C CYS A 348 34.23 30.55 -2.55
N LEU A 349 33.00 30.04 -2.64
CA LEU A 349 31.85 30.81 -3.13
C LEU A 349 31.54 32.00 -2.21
N ASP A 350 31.63 31.83 -0.89
CA ASP A 350 31.45 32.93 0.08
C ASP A 350 32.48 34.07 -0.12
N GLU A 351 33.74 33.72 -0.38
CA GLU A 351 34.83 34.70 -0.60
C GLU A 351 34.65 35.44 -1.94
N TYR A 352 34.27 34.73 -2.99
CA TYR A 352 34.13 35.26 -4.35
C TYR A 352 32.70 35.70 -4.69
N LYS A 353 31.83 35.87 -3.69
CA LYS A 353 30.45 36.38 -3.82
C LYS A 353 29.59 35.56 -4.79
N ASP A 354 29.61 34.24 -4.65
CA ASP A 354 28.83 33.27 -5.44
C ASP A 354 29.18 33.25 -6.94
N ASP A 355 30.36 33.75 -7.35
CA ASP A 355 30.84 33.69 -8.73
C ASP A 355 31.61 32.39 -8.99
N VAL A 356 30.95 31.45 -9.68
CA VAL A 356 31.49 30.12 -10.00
C VAL A 356 32.71 30.22 -10.91
N GLU A 357 32.71 31.11 -11.91
CA GLU A 357 33.80 31.23 -12.88
C GLU A 357 35.07 31.73 -12.21
N LEU A 358 34.93 32.68 -11.30
CA LEU A 358 36.06 33.24 -10.58
C LEU A 358 36.62 32.28 -9.53
N VAL A 359 35.77 31.44 -8.92
CA VAL A 359 36.22 30.31 -8.09
C VAL A 359 37.03 29.33 -8.94
N VAL A 360 36.49 28.88 -10.07
CA VAL A 360 37.13 27.91 -10.98
C VAL A 360 38.46 28.46 -11.50
N ALA A 361 38.50 29.70 -11.96
CA ALA A 361 39.72 30.34 -12.47
C ALA A 361 40.83 30.37 -11.41
N ASN A 362 40.53 30.79 -10.18
CA ASN A 362 41.51 30.85 -9.10
C ASN A 362 41.94 29.47 -8.58
N LEU A 363 41.08 28.46 -8.76
CA LEU A 363 41.41 27.07 -8.44
C LEU A 363 42.39 26.47 -9.46
N LEU A 364 42.21 26.81 -10.75
CA LEU A 364 43.11 26.41 -11.84
C LEU A 364 44.46 27.13 -11.79
N SER A 365 44.48 28.42 -11.43
CA SER A 365 45.71 29.21 -11.33
C SER A 365 46.43 29.08 -9.99
N GLU A 366 45.93 28.26 -9.06
CA GLU A 366 46.42 28.09 -7.69
C GLU A 366 46.59 29.42 -6.92
N SER A 367 45.83 30.44 -7.29
CA SER A 367 45.92 31.80 -6.73
C SER A 367 44.92 32.06 -5.60
N LEU A 368 44.64 31.03 -4.80
CA LEU A 368 43.71 31.13 -3.68
C LEU A 368 44.32 31.99 -2.55
N PRO A 369 43.51 32.82 -1.88
CA PRO A 369 43.90 33.55 -0.68
C PRO A 369 44.52 32.62 0.38
N PRO A 370 45.46 33.11 1.21
CA PRO A 370 46.22 32.27 2.15
C PRO A 370 45.33 31.52 3.16
N HIS A 371 44.14 32.06 3.48
CA HIS A 371 43.17 31.41 4.36
C HIS A 371 42.40 30.26 3.70
N LEU A 372 42.27 30.27 2.37
CA LEU A 372 41.66 29.18 1.59
C LEU A 372 42.70 28.18 1.10
N ALA A 373 43.92 28.62 0.79
CA ALA A 373 45.02 27.74 0.40
C ALA A 373 45.43 26.76 1.51
N THR A 374 45.29 27.16 2.77
CA THR A 374 45.61 26.35 3.97
C THR A 374 44.41 25.54 4.47
N ALA A 375 43.21 25.76 3.92
CA ALA A 375 41.99 25.05 4.34
C ALA A 375 41.95 23.60 3.81
N ASP A 376 41.20 22.75 4.50
CA ASP A 376 41.04 21.35 4.10
C ASP A 376 40.19 21.27 2.81
N ARG A 377 40.82 20.86 1.70
CA ARG A 377 40.17 20.73 0.40
C ARG A 377 39.12 19.62 0.35
N SER A 378 39.15 18.67 1.29
CA SER A 378 38.23 17.53 1.36
C SER A 378 37.06 17.75 2.32
N GLU A 379 36.93 18.95 2.90
CA GLU A 379 35.95 19.24 3.95
C GLU A 379 34.50 19.03 3.47
N PRO A 380 33.73 18.10 4.07
CA PRO A 380 32.34 17.88 3.70
C PRO A 380 31.46 19.03 4.18
N LEU A 381 30.40 19.32 3.43
CA LEU A 381 29.41 20.34 3.80
C LEU A 381 28.75 19.94 5.13
N SER A 382 29.04 20.67 6.21
CA SER A 382 28.42 20.39 7.50
C SER A 382 26.94 20.77 7.48
N PRO A 383 26.00 19.86 7.79
CA PRO A 383 24.56 20.11 7.67
C PRO A 383 23.98 21.06 8.74
N HIS A 384 24.83 21.75 9.51
CA HIS A 384 24.44 22.68 10.58
C HIS A 384 25.41 23.86 10.64
N GLN A 385 25.20 24.83 9.75
CA GLN A 385 25.64 26.20 9.96
C GLN A 385 24.45 27.14 9.76
N ASP A 386 23.59 27.19 10.78
CA ASP A 386 22.90 28.43 11.11
C ASP A 386 23.98 29.43 11.58
N ILE A 387 24.64 30.11 10.64
CA ILE A 387 25.43 31.28 10.99
C ILE A 387 24.43 32.40 11.30
N PRO A 388 24.40 32.95 12.53
CA PRO A 388 23.66 34.17 12.78
C PRO A 388 24.44 35.29 12.10
N HIS A 389 24.12 35.59 10.84
CA HIS A 389 24.70 36.75 10.17
C HIS A 389 24.32 38.01 10.95
N GLN A 390 25.35 38.67 11.48
CA GLN A 390 25.27 40.01 12.04
C GLN A 390 24.63 40.93 11.00
N SER A 391 23.57 41.62 11.42
CA SER A 391 22.82 42.57 10.63
C SER A 391 23.67 43.80 10.31
N ASN A 392 24.47 43.73 9.26
CA ASN A 392 24.96 44.92 8.58
C ASN A 392 23.86 45.40 7.62
N LEU A 393 23.04 46.33 8.12
CA LEU A 393 22.07 47.09 7.36
C LEU A 393 22.80 48.06 6.42
N ALA A 394 23.16 47.57 5.23
CA ALA A 394 23.38 48.40 4.06
C ALA A 394 22.77 47.68 2.85
N PRO A 395 21.85 48.30 2.08
CA PRO A 395 21.25 47.65 0.93
C PRO A 395 22.34 47.47 -0.14
N ARG A 396 22.77 46.21 -0.36
CA ARG A 396 23.58 45.88 -1.53
C ARG A 396 22.70 45.92 -2.78
N SER A 397 23.27 46.46 -3.85
CA SER A 397 22.63 46.60 -5.16
C SER A 397 22.09 45.26 -5.64
N THR A 398 20.78 45.19 -5.88
CA THR A 398 20.14 44.06 -6.55
C THR A 398 20.80 43.81 -7.90
N PRO A 399 21.11 42.56 -8.29
CA PRO A 399 21.50 42.22 -9.65
C PRO A 399 20.38 42.60 -10.64
N PRO A 400 20.68 42.88 -11.92
CA PRO A 400 19.66 43.28 -12.88
C PRO A 400 18.58 42.20 -12.95
N GLN A 401 17.33 42.60 -12.72
CA GLN A 401 16.19 41.70 -12.84
C GLN A 401 16.20 41.04 -14.21
N VAL A 402 16.14 39.71 -14.21
CA VAL A 402 15.84 38.90 -15.41
C VAL A 402 14.59 39.50 -16.07
N PRO A 403 14.54 39.64 -17.41
CA PRO A 403 13.42 40.30 -18.07
C PRO A 403 12.10 39.71 -17.59
N THR A 404 11.25 40.55 -17.00
CA THR A 404 9.90 40.17 -16.65
C THR A 404 9.21 39.71 -17.93
N ARG A 405 8.64 38.50 -17.91
CA ARG A 405 7.91 37.96 -19.06
C ARG A 405 6.72 38.87 -19.33
N ARG A 406 6.83 39.68 -20.39
CA ARG A 406 5.75 40.55 -20.83
C ARG A 406 4.67 39.71 -21.51
N ASN A 407 3.42 39.86 -21.09
CA ASN A 407 2.29 39.29 -21.81
C ASN A 407 1.85 40.23 -22.95
N VAL A 408 1.09 39.70 -23.91
CA VAL A 408 0.54 40.44 -25.06
C VAL A 408 -0.39 41.60 -24.63
N PHE A 409 -0.88 41.55 -23.39
CA PHE A 409 -1.77 42.55 -22.81
C PHE A 409 -1.06 43.52 -21.85
N ASP A 410 0.25 43.38 -21.65
CA ASP A 410 1.00 44.34 -20.84
C ASP A 410 1.10 45.66 -21.60
N ASP A 411 0.95 46.78 -20.89
CA ASP A 411 0.94 48.14 -21.46
C ASP A 411 -0.26 48.48 -22.38
N ASP A 412 -1.31 47.66 -22.41
CA ASP A 412 -2.52 47.97 -23.19
C ASP A 412 -3.41 49.06 -22.54
N GLU A 413 -4.45 49.51 -23.26
CA GLU A 413 -5.37 50.58 -22.80
C GLU A 413 -5.99 50.24 -21.43
N PHE A 414 -6.21 48.95 -21.16
CA PHE A 414 -6.82 48.43 -19.94
C PHE A 414 -5.81 48.29 -18.80
N ASP A 415 -4.59 47.80 -19.07
CA ASP A 415 -3.48 47.69 -18.12
C ASP A 415 -3.01 49.07 -17.64
N ARG A 416 -3.04 50.07 -18.53
CA ARG A 416 -2.75 51.48 -18.21
C ARG A 416 -3.91 52.21 -17.54
N LEU A 417 -5.02 51.52 -17.25
CA LEU A 417 -6.23 52.07 -16.64
C LEU A 417 -6.81 53.27 -17.43
N SER A 418 -6.55 53.32 -18.73
CA SER A 418 -7.00 54.37 -19.65
C SER A 418 -8.21 53.96 -20.49
N ALA A 419 -8.72 52.74 -20.27
CA ALA A 419 -9.84 52.18 -21.03
C ALA A 419 -11.15 52.91 -20.73
N ASP A 420 -11.88 53.23 -21.81
CA ASP A 420 -13.21 53.80 -21.73
C ASP A 420 -14.16 52.91 -20.89
N GLU A 421 -14.82 53.49 -19.89
CA GLU A 421 -15.69 52.80 -18.93
C GLU A 421 -16.82 52.02 -19.62
N SER A 422 -17.23 52.45 -20.82
CA SER A 422 -18.22 51.76 -21.65
C SER A 422 -17.80 50.36 -22.11
N LYS A 423 -16.49 50.09 -22.17
CA LYS A 423 -15.91 48.80 -22.58
C LYS A 423 -15.72 47.85 -21.38
N ILE A 424 -15.84 48.37 -20.16
CA ILE A 424 -15.60 47.65 -18.90
C ILE A 424 -16.93 47.08 -18.38
N SER A 425 -17.02 45.77 -18.21
CA SER A 425 -18.23 45.12 -17.70
C SER A 425 -17.92 44.23 -16.51
N PHE A 426 -18.64 44.42 -15.40
CA PHE A 426 -18.56 43.55 -14.24
C PHE A 426 -19.56 42.39 -14.36
N GLY A 427 -19.07 41.15 -14.40
CA GLY A 427 -19.89 39.94 -14.46
C GLY A 427 -20.18 39.42 -15.89
N LYS A 428 -21.23 38.61 -16.04
CA LYS A 428 -21.64 38.08 -17.36
C LYS A 428 -22.24 39.21 -18.20
N LYS A 429 -21.62 39.55 -19.33
CA LYS A 429 -22.17 40.51 -20.30
C LYS A 429 -23.60 40.09 -20.70
N PRO A 430 -24.57 41.02 -20.79
CA PRO A 430 -25.87 40.71 -21.39
C PRO A 430 -25.63 40.17 -22.81
N GLN A 431 -26.28 39.05 -23.13
CA GLN A 431 -26.06 38.29 -24.37
C GLN A 431 -26.27 39.21 -25.59
N LYS A 432 -25.20 39.49 -26.35
CA LYS A 432 -25.32 39.98 -27.73
C LYS A 432 -25.96 38.88 -28.57
N ASN A 433 -26.84 39.25 -29.49
CA ASN A 433 -27.51 38.29 -30.37
C ASN A 433 -26.47 37.49 -31.18
N ALA A 434 -26.74 36.20 -31.43
CA ALA A 434 -25.79 35.30 -32.10
C ALA A 434 -25.34 35.81 -33.49
N ASP A 435 -26.22 36.50 -34.21
CA ASP A 435 -25.92 37.10 -35.52
C ASP A 435 -24.96 38.29 -35.43
N GLU A 436 -24.95 39.00 -34.31
CA GLU A 436 -24.07 40.15 -34.07
C GLU A 436 -22.65 39.66 -33.73
N LEU A 437 -22.55 38.55 -33.00
CA LEU A 437 -21.28 37.87 -32.70
C LEU A 437 -20.65 37.23 -33.95
N LEU A 438 -21.47 36.73 -34.89
CA LEU A 438 -20.98 36.15 -36.15
C LEU A 438 -20.48 37.21 -37.14
N LYS A 439 -20.98 38.44 -37.07
CA LYS A 439 -20.51 39.56 -37.90
C LYS A 439 -19.22 40.20 -37.35
N ASP A 440 -18.93 40.04 -36.07
CA ASP A 440 -17.72 40.59 -35.43
C ASP A 440 -16.48 39.74 -35.75
N LYS A 441 -15.88 40.03 -36.91
CA LYS A 441 -14.72 39.29 -37.45
C LYS A 441 -13.38 39.72 -36.84
N SER A 442 -13.40 40.61 -35.84
CA SER A 442 -12.21 41.14 -35.15
C SER A 442 -11.44 40.07 -34.36
N THR A 443 -12.11 38.98 -33.96
CA THR A 443 -11.52 37.86 -33.20
C THR A 443 -11.27 36.61 -34.07
N ALA A 444 -11.54 36.68 -35.38
CA ALA A 444 -11.32 35.57 -36.28
C ALA A 444 -9.82 35.36 -36.50
N SER A 445 -9.30 34.23 -36.02
CA SER A 445 -7.91 33.81 -36.23
C SER A 445 -7.53 33.87 -37.72
N ASN A 446 -6.38 34.47 -38.03
CA ASN A 446 -5.81 34.57 -39.38
C ASN A 446 -5.47 33.16 -39.90
N LYS A 447 -6.45 32.50 -40.53
CA LYS A 447 -6.29 31.16 -41.13
C LYS A 447 -5.10 31.06 -42.08
N ALA A 448 -4.73 32.15 -42.75
CA ALA A 448 -3.55 32.21 -43.61
C ALA A 448 -2.22 32.04 -42.83
N ALA A 449 -2.11 32.59 -41.62
CA ALA A 449 -0.91 32.45 -40.79
C ALA A 449 -0.78 31.03 -40.24
N ILE A 450 -1.89 30.40 -39.87
CA ILE A 450 -1.92 28.99 -39.42
C ILE A 450 -1.52 28.06 -40.57
N LEU A 451 -2.07 28.26 -41.77
CA LEU A 451 -1.73 27.46 -42.95
C LEU A 451 -0.28 27.67 -43.39
N SER A 452 0.24 28.90 -43.30
CA SER A 452 1.65 29.18 -43.56
C SER A 452 2.57 28.50 -42.55
N ALA A 453 2.21 28.51 -41.26
CA ALA A 453 2.98 27.84 -40.21
C ALA A 453 2.99 26.32 -40.37
N LEU A 454 1.87 25.73 -40.81
CA LEU A 454 1.79 24.30 -41.12
C LEU A 454 2.56 23.92 -42.39
N ALA A 455 2.63 24.80 -43.38
CA ALA A 455 3.41 24.57 -44.60
C ALA A 455 4.93 24.70 -44.38
N SER A 456 5.36 25.43 -43.36
CA SER A 456 6.76 25.52 -42.92
C SER A 456 7.18 24.43 -41.93
N PHE A 457 6.25 23.55 -41.53
CA PHE A 457 6.57 22.36 -40.76
C PHE A 457 6.95 21.25 -41.74
N ASP A 458 8.26 21.03 -41.90
CA ASP A 458 8.79 19.88 -42.62
C ASP A 458 8.68 18.66 -41.70
N SER A 459 7.97 17.62 -42.13
CA SER A 459 7.67 16.42 -41.31
C SER A 459 8.70 15.30 -41.48
N ASP A 460 9.85 15.62 -42.08
CA ASP A 460 10.94 14.71 -42.39
C ASP A 460 12.28 15.15 -41.73
N ASP A 461 12.27 16.18 -40.88
CA ASP A 461 13.44 16.75 -40.17
C ASP A 461 13.40 16.46 -38.65
N ASP A 462 12.83 15.31 -38.29
CA ASP A 462 12.76 14.78 -36.94
C ASP A 462 13.47 13.43 -36.85
N GLU A 463 14.80 13.48 -37.03
CA GLU A 463 15.69 12.42 -36.54
C GLU A 463 15.47 12.24 -35.03
N ARG A 464 14.88 11.09 -34.67
CA ARG A 464 14.58 10.72 -33.29
C ARG A 464 15.88 10.55 -32.50
N ASP A 465 16.21 11.54 -31.68
CA ASP A 465 17.32 11.50 -30.73
C ASP A 465 17.11 10.38 -29.69
N ASP A 466 17.80 9.25 -29.88
CA ASP A 466 17.71 8.04 -29.06
C ASP A 466 18.66 8.05 -27.84
N THR A 467 19.35 9.18 -27.60
CA THR A 467 20.31 9.37 -26.51
C THR A 467 19.72 9.17 -25.10
N TYR A 468 18.40 9.31 -24.95
CA TYR A 468 17.71 9.19 -23.65
C TYR A 468 16.72 8.02 -23.54
N ASP A 469 16.57 7.20 -24.59
CA ASP A 469 15.72 5.99 -24.52
C ASP A 469 16.27 4.97 -23.50
N ALA A 470 17.57 5.03 -23.16
CA ALA A 470 18.20 4.16 -22.16
C ALA A 470 18.10 4.66 -20.70
N ALA A 471 17.71 5.92 -20.47
CA ALA A 471 17.80 6.55 -19.14
C ALA A 471 16.46 6.73 -18.42
N ASP A 472 15.31 6.54 -19.09
CA ASP A 472 13.99 6.61 -18.43
C ASP A 472 13.57 5.25 -17.82
N VAL A 473 14.36 4.79 -16.84
CA VAL A 473 13.98 3.70 -15.93
C VAL A 473 13.41 4.26 -14.62
N GLY A 474 12.30 4.99 -14.76
CA GLY A 474 11.51 5.54 -13.66
C GLY A 474 10.19 4.81 -13.44
N GLY A 475 10.16 3.48 -13.46
CA GLY A 475 8.91 2.74 -13.20
C GLY A 475 9.11 1.24 -13.01
N THR A 476 9.01 0.78 -11.76
CA THR A 476 8.86 -0.64 -11.42
C THR A 476 7.59 -1.21 -12.03
N VAL A 477 7.72 -1.83 -13.20
CA VAL A 477 6.84 -2.89 -13.70
C VAL A 477 7.74 -3.94 -14.34
N ASP A 478 7.66 -5.15 -13.80
CA ASP A 478 8.22 -6.38 -14.36
C ASP A 478 7.81 -6.47 -15.84
N THR A 479 8.70 -6.05 -16.72
CA THR A 479 8.59 -6.33 -18.15
C THR A 479 9.56 -7.48 -18.41
N MET A 480 9.12 -8.67 -18.02
CA MET A 480 9.75 -9.89 -18.51
C MET A 480 9.41 -10.01 -20.00
N ASN A 481 10.48 -9.94 -20.80
CA ASN A 481 10.78 -10.92 -21.84
C ASN A 481 10.13 -10.73 -23.22
N GLN A 482 10.88 -10.07 -24.13
CA GLN A 482 11.00 -10.28 -25.58
C GLN A 482 11.81 -9.09 -26.13
N GLU A 483 12.97 -9.17 -26.77
CA GLU A 483 13.73 -10.23 -27.45
C GLU A 483 15.21 -9.79 -27.48
N ALA A 484 16.11 -10.64 -26.98
CA ALA A 484 17.53 -10.80 -27.39
C ALA A 484 18.35 -11.39 -26.22
N ASP A 485 18.14 -12.66 -25.86
CA ASP A 485 19.24 -13.61 -25.56
C ASP A 485 18.74 -15.02 -25.22
N GLY A 486 17.99 -15.66 -26.13
CA GLY A 486 17.53 -17.04 -25.96
C GLY A 486 18.64 -18.10 -26.01
N VAL A 487 19.91 -17.70 -25.97
CA VAL A 487 21.08 -18.59 -26.06
C VAL A 487 21.84 -18.70 -24.73
N ASP A 488 21.69 -17.73 -23.81
CA ASP A 488 22.55 -17.69 -22.60
C ASP A 488 21.98 -18.47 -21.39
N ASP A 489 20.68 -18.77 -21.33
CA ASP A 489 20.07 -19.40 -20.13
C ASP A 489 20.59 -20.83 -19.87
N GLY A 490 21.00 -21.54 -20.94
CA GLY A 490 21.61 -22.88 -20.85
C GLY A 490 23.09 -22.84 -20.47
N ASN A 491 23.82 -21.85 -20.98
CA ASN A 491 25.23 -21.67 -20.64
C ASN A 491 25.40 -21.15 -19.21
N GLU A 492 24.52 -20.25 -18.77
CA GLU A 492 24.51 -19.69 -17.42
C GLU A 492 24.38 -20.79 -16.35
N GLU A 493 23.56 -21.81 -16.58
CA GLU A 493 23.42 -22.94 -15.66
C GLU A 493 24.70 -23.81 -15.57
N ILE A 494 25.32 -24.11 -16.72
CA ILE A 494 26.54 -24.93 -16.80
C ILE A 494 27.71 -24.20 -16.13
N LEU A 495 27.88 -22.91 -16.44
CA LEU A 495 28.91 -22.05 -15.85
C LEU A 495 28.72 -21.90 -14.35
N PHE A 496 27.47 -21.73 -13.88
CA PHE A 496 27.17 -21.60 -12.46
C PHE A 496 27.41 -22.87 -11.66
N ARG A 497 27.05 -24.04 -12.19
CA ARG A 497 27.37 -25.34 -11.57
C ARG A 497 28.88 -25.61 -11.54
N ALA A 498 29.59 -25.25 -12.60
CA ALA A 498 31.04 -25.35 -12.63
C ALA A 498 31.70 -24.40 -11.62
N TYR A 499 31.18 -23.17 -11.49
CA TYR A 499 31.66 -22.18 -10.52
C TYR A 499 31.39 -22.61 -9.07
N GLN A 500 30.25 -23.24 -8.79
CA GLN A 500 29.95 -23.82 -7.47
C GLN A 500 30.81 -25.03 -7.13
N SER A 501 31.21 -25.84 -8.13
CA SER A 501 31.99 -27.05 -7.90
C SER A 501 33.49 -26.80 -7.80
N ASP A 502 34.08 -25.98 -8.69
CA ASP A 502 35.47 -25.55 -8.60
C ASP A 502 35.69 -24.19 -9.26
N GLU A 503 35.77 -23.14 -8.44
CA GLU A 503 36.03 -21.75 -8.86
C GLU A 503 37.37 -21.62 -9.61
N ARG A 504 38.36 -22.49 -9.37
CA ARG A 504 39.69 -22.38 -9.96
C ARG A 504 39.71 -22.65 -11.46
N VAL A 505 38.70 -23.34 -11.99
CA VAL A 505 38.54 -23.61 -13.44
C VAL A 505 38.33 -22.29 -14.23
N PHE A 506 38.02 -21.19 -13.55
CA PHE A 506 37.85 -19.85 -14.13
C PHE A 506 39.10 -18.96 -14.03
N SER A 507 40.22 -19.49 -13.52
CA SER A 507 41.48 -18.75 -13.39
C SER A 507 42.14 -18.51 -14.74
N ARG A 508 42.83 -17.38 -14.88
CA ARG A 508 43.44 -16.89 -16.13
C ARG A 508 44.80 -17.55 -16.45
N ASP A 509 45.14 -18.63 -15.75
CA ASP A 509 46.43 -19.29 -15.87
C ASP A 509 46.52 -20.14 -17.15
N VAL A 510 47.70 -20.18 -17.77
CA VAL A 510 47.91 -20.96 -19.01
C VAL A 510 47.69 -22.46 -18.77
N GLY A 511 47.96 -22.95 -17.56
CA GLY A 511 47.71 -24.34 -17.16
C GLY A 511 46.23 -24.68 -17.02
N THR A 512 45.40 -23.75 -16.54
CA THR A 512 43.94 -23.96 -16.41
C THR A 512 43.25 -23.87 -17.77
N ARG A 513 43.68 -22.94 -18.64
CA ARG A 513 43.18 -22.82 -20.03
C ARG A 513 43.38 -24.08 -20.87
N ARG A 514 44.48 -24.80 -20.64
CA ARG A 514 44.79 -26.09 -21.31
C ARG A 514 44.27 -27.32 -20.55
N GLY A 515 43.66 -27.13 -19.38
CA GLY A 515 43.18 -28.22 -18.54
C GLY A 515 41.89 -28.84 -19.08
N ASN A 516 41.72 -30.15 -18.88
CA ASN A 516 40.58 -30.91 -19.37
C ASN A 516 39.21 -30.38 -18.91
N ALA A 517 39.13 -29.76 -17.72
CA ALA A 517 37.89 -29.17 -17.22
C ALA A 517 37.48 -27.91 -18.01
N ARG A 518 38.48 -27.10 -18.40
CA ARG A 518 38.27 -25.87 -19.17
C ARG A 518 37.95 -26.14 -20.63
N THR A 519 38.60 -27.13 -21.24
CA THR A 519 38.26 -27.58 -22.60
C THR A 519 36.84 -28.14 -22.67
N LYS A 520 36.40 -28.92 -21.67
CA LYS A 520 35.01 -29.39 -21.59
C LYS A 520 34.00 -28.24 -21.46
N LEU A 521 34.28 -27.24 -20.60
CA LEU A 521 33.40 -26.08 -20.49
C LEU A 521 33.31 -25.29 -21.80
N ARG A 522 34.40 -25.17 -22.54
CA ARG A 522 34.38 -24.55 -23.87
C ARG A 522 33.58 -25.35 -24.89
N GLU A 523 33.70 -26.67 -24.87
CA GLU A 523 32.94 -27.58 -25.75
C GLU A 523 31.44 -27.54 -25.41
N GLU A 524 31.07 -27.49 -24.14
CA GLU A 524 29.68 -27.49 -23.67
C GLU A 524 28.99 -26.13 -23.85
N THR A 525 29.70 -25.02 -23.61
CA THR A 525 29.12 -23.66 -23.67
C THR A 525 29.32 -22.97 -25.02
N GLY A 526 30.25 -23.44 -25.85
CA GLY A 526 30.65 -22.78 -27.09
C GLY A 526 31.37 -21.42 -26.90
N MET A 527 31.70 -21.05 -25.66
CA MET A 527 32.33 -19.78 -25.32
C MET A 527 33.87 -19.80 -25.45
N THR A 528 34.47 -18.62 -25.68
CA THR A 528 35.94 -18.46 -25.64
C THR A 528 36.45 -18.41 -24.20
N ASP A 529 37.75 -18.65 -23.99
CA ASP A 529 38.35 -18.61 -22.67
C ASP A 529 38.21 -17.23 -22.00
N GLU A 530 38.23 -16.15 -22.77
CA GLU A 530 38.04 -14.79 -22.26
C GLU A 530 36.61 -14.55 -21.78
N ALA A 531 35.61 -15.07 -22.49
CA ALA A 531 34.20 -14.93 -22.13
C ALA A 531 33.87 -15.69 -20.84
N ILE A 532 34.36 -16.92 -20.70
CA ILE A 532 34.16 -17.74 -19.50
C ILE A 532 34.89 -17.11 -18.29
N GLU A 533 36.11 -16.59 -18.48
CA GLU A 533 36.82 -15.80 -17.44
C GLU A 533 36.04 -14.54 -17.05
N GLY A 534 35.57 -13.78 -18.04
CA GLY A 534 34.82 -12.54 -17.83
C GLY A 534 33.52 -12.77 -17.06
N TRP A 535 32.82 -13.86 -17.35
CA TRP A 535 31.59 -14.24 -16.65
C TRP A 535 31.82 -14.47 -15.15
N ALA A 536 32.87 -15.21 -14.77
CA ALA A 536 33.19 -15.43 -13.36
C ALA A 536 33.62 -14.16 -12.63
N VAL A 537 34.36 -13.26 -13.30
CA VAL A 537 34.73 -11.95 -12.74
C VAL A 537 33.49 -11.08 -12.52
N MET A 538 32.53 -11.08 -13.46
CA MET A 538 31.28 -10.36 -13.31
C MET A 538 30.47 -10.90 -12.14
N LEU A 539 30.30 -12.23 -12.05
CA LEU A 539 29.58 -12.87 -10.96
C LEU A 539 30.19 -12.58 -9.57
N ALA A 540 31.53 -12.50 -9.48
CA ALA A 540 32.23 -12.13 -8.25
C ALA A 540 32.02 -10.65 -7.85
N ARG A 541 31.87 -9.76 -8.83
CA ARG A 541 31.61 -8.32 -8.61
C ARG A 541 30.16 -8.01 -8.27
N THR A 542 29.20 -8.81 -8.73
CA THR A 542 27.76 -8.59 -8.56
C THR A 542 27.14 -9.59 -7.56
N PRO A 543 27.19 -9.31 -6.23
CA PRO A 543 26.66 -10.24 -5.22
C PRO A 543 25.14 -10.46 -5.33
N GLN A 544 24.41 -9.54 -5.96
CA GLN A 544 22.98 -9.69 -6.24
C GLN A 544 22.71 -10.71 -7.36
N GLN A 545 23.53 -10.72 -8.41
CA GLN A 545 23.43 -11.70 -9.50
C GLN A 545 23.73 -13.11 -8.98
N LYS A 546 24.78 -13.25 -8.15
CA LYS A 546 25.08 -14.51 -7.46
C LYS A 546 23.90 -15.03 -6.64
N LYS A 547 23.26 -14.18 -5.82
CA LYS A 547 22.06 -14.57 -5.06
C LYS A 547 20.88 -14.96 -5.93
N ARG A 548 20.71 -14.32 -7.09
CA ARG A 548 19.66 -14.65 -8.06
C ARG A 548 19.91 -16.01 -8.70
N LEU A 549 21.15 -16.30 -9.11
CA LEU A 549 21.51 -17.61 -9.66
C LEU A 549 21.48 -18.71 -8.61
N ASP A 550 21.90 -18.42 -7.37
CA ASP A 550 21.68 -19.32 -6.23
C ASP A 550 20.19 -19.61 -6.07
N ALA A 551 19.32 -18.59 -6.06
CA ALA A 551 17.88 -18.82 -5.95
C ALA A 551 17.28 -19.59 -7.15
N LYS A 552 17.81 -19.37 -8.37
CA LYS A 552 17.34 -20.01 -9.61
C LYS A 552 17.77 -21.48 -9.69
N TYR A 553 18.98 -21.82 -9.25
CA TYR A 553 19.59 -23.14 -9.45
C TYR A 553 19.89 -23.93 -8.15
N ALA A 554 19.66 -23.38 -6.95
CA ALA A 554 19.86 -24.10 -5.68
C ALA A 554 18.89 -25.28 -5.46
N PHE A 555 17.80 -25.37 -6.24
CA PHE A 555 16.83 -26.46 -6.14
C PHE A 555 16.83 -27.30 -7.43
N ALA A 556 17.83 -28.16 -7.59
CA ALA A 556 17.71 -29.32 -8.46
C ALA A 556 16.83 -30.33 -7.73
N GLY A 557 15.58 -30.53 -8.16
CA GLY A 557 14.55 -31.38 -7.50
C GLY A 557 14.86 -32.88 -7.35
N GLN A 558 16.11 -33.28 -7.16
CA GLN A 558 16.52 -34.61 -6.75
C GLN A 558 16.44 -34.74 -5.23
N GLN A 559 15.32 -35.29 -4.76
CA GLN A 559 15.19 -35.75 -3.40
C GLN A 559 16.11 -36.97 -3.21
N VAL A 560 17.18 -36.84 -2.41
CA VAL A 560 17.97 -37.98 -1.95
C VAL A 560 17.00 -38.96 -1.29
N ARG A 561 16.82 -40.14 -1.87
CA ARG A 561 16.07 -41.23 -1.24
C ARG A 561 16.75 -41.53 0.10
N LEU A 562 16.15 -41.05 1.18
CA LEU A 562 16.55 -41.45 2.53
C LEU A 562 16.28 -42.94 2.64
N GLU A 563 17.35 -43.74 2.69
CA GLU A 563 17.22 -45.15 3.00
C GLU A 563 16.58 -45.31 4.39
N ARG A 564 15.71 -46.32 4.49
CA ARG A 564 14.94 -46.59 5.71
C ARG A 564 15.90 -46.83 6.86
N THR A 565 15.92 -45.95 7.86
CA THR A 565 16.71 -46.06 9.09
C THR A 565 16.15 -47.09 10.08
N ALA A 566 15.60 -48.20 9.58
CA ALA A 566 15.25 -49.34 10.39
C ALA A 566 16.39 -50.35 10.26
N TRP A 567 17.20 -50.46 11.32
CA TRP A 567 18.26 -51.46 11.42
C TRP A 567 17.66 -52.86 11.19
N ARG A 568 18.01 -53.49 10.06
CA ARG A 568 17.85 -54.93 9.84
C ARG A 568 19.23 -55.53 9.70
N ALA A 569 19.63 -56.32 10.69
CA ALA A 569 20.73 -57.26 10.52
C ALA A 569 20.23 -58.47 9.74
N SER A 570 20.86 -58.81 8.62
CA SER A 570 20.74 -60.10 7.92
C SER A 570 21.89 -60.22 6.91
N PRO A 571 22.31 -61.42 6.49
CA PRO A 571 22.93 -62.46 7.32
C PRO A 571 24.18 -63.05 6.64
N ALA A 572 25.24 -63.28 7.39
CA ALA A 572 26.30 -64.21 6.98
C ALA A 572 26.94 -64.84 8.23
N GLY A 573 26.82 -66.17 8.33
CA GLY A 573 27.69 -66.98 9.19
C GLY A 573 27.02 -67.63 10.40
N SER A 574 26.42 -68.80 10.16
CA SER A 574 26.62 -70.03 10.96
C SER A 574 26.24 -70.01 12.45
N ALA A 575 25.13 -70.70 12.77
CA ALA A 575 25.12 -72.00 13.46
C ALA A 575 23.81 -72.21 14.23
N THR A 576 23.13 -73.33 13.91
CA THR A 576 22.43 -74.28 14.83
C THR A 576 21.46 -73.71 15.88
N GLU A 577 20.22 -74.14 16.08
CA GLU A 577 19.49 -75.38 15.80
C GLU A 577 18.02 -75.13 16.24
N ASP A 578 17.09 -75.87 15.63
CA ASP A 578 15.78 -76.31 16.12
C ASP A 578 14.67 -75.36 16.65
N GLY A 579 13.44 -75.66 16.23
CA GLY A 579 12.25 -75.51 17.09
C GLY A 579 11.04 -74.73 16.56
N ASP A 580 10.34 -75.28 15.58
CA ASP A 580 8.88 -75.51 15.51
C ASP A 580 7.81 -74.47 16.00
N ILE A 581 6.81 -74.26 15.11
CA ILE A 581 5.34 -74.11 15.31
C ILE A 581 4.71 -72.75 15.71
N ASP A 582 3.85 -72.32 14.78
CA ASP A 582 2.48 -71.76 14.89
C ASP A 582 2.09 -70.29 14.74
N ALA A 583 0.94 -70.21 14.05
CA ALA A 583 0.09 -69.10 13.68
C ALA A 583 -0.62 -68.42 14.86
N GLY A 584 -1.18 -67.23 14.59
CA GLY A 584 -2.17 -66.64 15.49
C GLY A 584 -2.45 -65.16 15.28
N ALA A 585 -3.56 -64.87 14.60
CA ALA A 585 -4.21 -63.57 14.58
C ALA A 585 -4.65 -63.11 15.99
N GLY A 586 -4.81 -61.80 16.21
CA GLY A 586 -5.62 -61.35 17.35
C GLY A 586 -5.42 -59.90 17.80
N ARG A 587 -6.49 -59.12 17.65
CA ARG A 587 -6.74 -57.82 18.30
C ARG A 587 -6.69 -57.92 19.83
N GLY A 588 -6.34 -56.81 20.49
CA GLY A 588 -6.95 -56.48 21.79
C GLY A 588 -6.02 -55.86 22.84
N GLY A 589 -6.22 -54.55 23.07
CA GLY A 589 -6.44 -53.95 24.39
C GLY A 589 -5.54 -54.28 25.59
N GLY A 590 -5.02 -53.20 26.20
CA GLY A 590 -5.20 -52.99 27.64
C GLY A 590 -3.96 -53.13 28.53
N GLY A 591 -3.47 -51.97 28.99
CA GLY A 591 -3.25 -51.72 30.42
C GLY A 591 -2.00 -52.31 31.10
N GLY A 592 -1.15 -51.41 31.60
CA GLY A 592 -0.84 -51.42 33.03
C GLY A 592 0.62 -51.52 33.48
N ARG A 593 1.05 -50.40 34.09
CA ARG A 593 1.80 -50.28 35.35
C ARG A 593 3.34 -50.42 35.39
N GLY A 594 3.92 -49.33 35.93
CA GLY A 594 4.95 -49.36 36.98
C GLY A 594 6.30 -48.81 36.53
N GLY A 595 6.90 -47.78 37.12
CA GLY A 595 6.58 -47.03 38.33
C GLY A 595 7.79 -46.22 38.79
N ARG A 596 7.56 -45.40 39.83
CA ARG A 596 8.50 -44.58 40.64
C ARG A 596 8.89 -43.22 40.04
N GLY A 597 8.68 -42.09 40.71
CA GLY A 597 8.07 -41.87 42.01
C GLY A 597 8.34 -40.45 42.53
N ARG A 598 7.31 -39.91 43.21
CA ARG A 598 7.28 -38.86 44.27
C ARG A 598 7.89 -37.49 43.92
N GLY A 599 7.13 -36.40 43.90
CA GLY A 599 6.29 -35.87 45.00
C GLY A 599 7.11 -34.79 45.71
N GLY A 600 6.68 -33.55 45.95
CA GLY A 600 5.38 -32.89 45.99
C GLY A 600 5.59 -31.72 46.96
N GLY A 601 5.03 -30.53 46.72
CA GLY A 601 5.18 -29.44 47.69
C GLY A 601 4.91 -28.05 47.16
N ARG A 602 3.76 -27.51 47.55
CA ARG A 602 3.28 -26.14 47.39
C ARG A 602 4.34 -25.08 47.76
N GLY A 603 4.37 -23.96 47.04
CA GLY A 603 5.14 -22.78 47.46
C GLY A 603 4.72 -21.51 46.72
N ARG A 604 4.26 -20.53 47.49
CA ARG A 604 3.88 -19.16 47.09
C ARG A 604 5.08 -18.35 46.56
N GLY A 605 4.79 -17.45 45.61
CA GLY A 605 5.35 -16.08 45.56
C GLY A 605 6.78 -15.91 45.05
N ASN A 606 6.94 -15.30 43.86
CA ASN A 606 8.25 -14.81 43.42
C ASN A 606 8.38 -13.30 43.69
N ARG A 607 9.03 -13.00 44.82
CA ARG A 607 9.65 -11.71 45.17
C ARG A 607 10.88 -11.48 44.30
N GLY A 608 11.06 -10.27 43.79
CA GLY A 608 12.34 -9.79 43.28
C GLY A 608 13.37 -9.65 44.42
N GLY A 609 14.60 -10.10 44.18
CA GLY A 609 15.71 -10.05 45.15
C GLY A 609 16.12 -8.61 45.50
N ASN A 610 16.49 -8.40 46.77
CA ASN A 610 16.80 -7.09 47.33
C ASN A 610 18.29 -6.73 47.16
N VAL A 611 18.60 -5.59 46.56
CA VAL A 611 19.98 -5.13 46.27
C VAL A 611 20.68 -4.56 47.52
N ALA A 612 19.91 -4.31 48.59
CA ALA A 612 20.36 -3.68 49.82
C ALA A 612 20.82 -4.66 50.92
N GLY A 613 20.99 -5.95 50.61
CA GLY A 613 21.42 -6.95 51.60
C GLY A 613 22.92 -6.92 51.96
N PRO A 614 23.34 -7.68 52.98
CA PRO A 614 24.72 -7.76 53.46
C PRO A 614 25.69 -8.27 52.38
N THR A 615 26.97 -7.87 52.46
CA THR A 615 28.04 -8.35 51.57
C THR A 615 28.40 -9.80 51.89
N GLY A 616 28.49 -10.67 50.88
CA GLY A 616 28.79 -12.11 51.03
C GLY A 616 27.60 -13.05 50.76
N GLU A 617 26.38 -12.53 50.58
CA GLU A 617 25.23 -13.34 50.17
C GLU A 617 25.15 -13.47 48.63
N LYS A 618 25.09 -14.71 48.14
CA LYS A 618 25.09 -15.03 46.70
C LYS A 618 23.93 -14.40 45.93
N GLU A 619 22.75 -14.25 46.57
CA GLU A 619 21.57 -13.63 45.94
C GLU A 619 21.66 -12.10 45.86
N THR A 620 22.25 -11.46 46.88
CA THR A 620 22.40 -9.99 46.91
C THR A 620 23.49 -9.54 45.94
N GLU A 621 24.57 -10.32 45.81
CA GLU A 621 25.62 -10.12 44.83
C GLU A 621 25.13 -10.37 43.39
N ALA A 622 24.31 -11.39 43.16
CA ALA A 622 23.67 -11.60 41.87
C ALA A 622 22.73 -10.45 41.48
N ALA A 623 21.96 -9.92 42.43
CA ALA A 623 21.10 -8.76 42.23
C ALA A 623 21.91 -7.46 41.94
N ARG A 624 23.06 -7.27 42.61
CA ARG A 624 23.99 -6.16 42.33
C ARG A 624 24.64 -6.29 40.95
N ARG A 625 25.11 -7.48 40.59
CA ARG A 625 25.74 -7.76 39.29
C ARG A 625 24.79 -7.54 38.12
N ASN A 626 23.53 -7.97 38.24
CA ASN A 626 22.50 -7.68 37.23
C ASN A 626 22.18 -6.18 37.12
N LYS A 627 22.18 -5.45 38.24
CA LYS A 627 21.96 -3.99 38.23
C LYS A 627 23.11 -3.24 37.57
N GLU A 628 24.36 -3.68 37.77
CA GLU A 628 25.53 -3.11 37.12
C GLU A 628 25.60 -3.43 35.63
N ALA A 629 25.27 -4.67 35.23
CA ALA A 629 25.21 -5.09 33.83
C ALA A 629 24.23 -4.25 32.99
N HIS A 630 23.16 -3.74 33.61
CA HIS A 630 22.16 -2.90 32.95
C HIS A 630 22.35 -1.38 33.17
N LYS A 631 23.44 -0.97 33.83
CA LYS A 631 23.74 0.45 34.08
C LYS A 631 24.18 1.18 32.80
N GLY A 632 24.84 0.48 31.87
CA GLY A 632 25.25 1.00 30.57
C GLY A 632 24.09 1.31 29.61
N SER A 633 23.01 0.50 29.62
CA SER A 633 21.90 0.68 28.67
C SER A 633 20.90 1.78 29.07
N ARG A 634 20.82 2.12 30.36
CA ARG A 634 19.83 3.09 30.89
C ARG A 634 20.39 4.50 31.07
N ALA A 635 21.71 4.67 31.20
CA ALA A 635 22.29 5.96 31.60
C ALA A 635 22.48 6.96 30.45
N ASN A 636 22.63 6.51 29.19
CA ASN A 636 23.02 7.42 28.10
C ASN A 636 21.85 7.98 27.27
N HIS A 637 20.64 7.45 27.41
CA HIS A 637 19.49 7.90 26.59
C HIS A 637 18.76 9.14 27.13
N ASN A 638 19.00 9.57 28.37
CA ASN A 638 18.24 10.65 29.00
C ASN A 638 18.85 12.06 28.88
N ARG A 639 20.04 12.22 28.27
CA ARG A 639 20.66 13.55 28.13
C ARG A 639 19.94 14.43 27.10
N ARG A 640 19.40 13.83 26.03
CA ARG A 640 18.66 14.55 24.97
C ARG A 640 17.27 15.02 25.46
N ASP A 641 16.56 14.16 26.19
CA ASP A 641 15.25 14.49 26.76
C ASP A 641 15.33 15.51 27.90
N ALA A 642 16.39 15.48 28.70
CA ALA A 642 16.63 16.49 29.74
C ALA A 642 16.95 17.88 29.14
N ARG A 643 17.64 17.93 27.99
CA ARG A 643 17.89 19.18 27.26
C ARG A 643 16.59 19.74 26.66
N ALA A 644 15.76 18.90 26.04
CA ALA A 644 14.45 19.30 25.52
C ALA A 644 13.51 19.83 26.63
N LYS A 645 13.53 19.21 27.81
CA LYS A 645 12.72 19.63 28.96
C LYS A 645 13.22 20.92 29.63
N LYS A 646 14.52 21.23 29.53
CA LYS A 646 15.10 22.53 29.95
C LYS A 646 14.78 23.64 28.94
N MET A 647 14.86 23.37 27.63
CA MET A 647 14.50 24.34 26.59
C MET A 647 13.01 24.72 26.64
N ALA A 648 12.13 23.75 26.96
CA ALA A 648 10.69 24.00 27.11
C ALA A 648 10.30 24.84 28.35
N ARG A 649 11.22 25.08 29.29
CA ARG A 649 10.97 25.88 30.51
C ARG A 649 11.66 27.25 30.51
N GLY A 650 12.48 27.55 29.51
CA GLY A 650 13.30 28.77 29.48
C GLY A 650 12.76 29.92 28.62
N GLY A 651 11.63 29.75 27.94
CA GLY A 651 11.09 30.76 27.02
C GLY A 651 9.74 31.29 27.45
N PHE A 652 9.68 32.05 28.56
CA PHE A 652 8.64 33.05 28.82
C PHE A 652 9.10 33.98 29.96
N ALA A 653 9.64 35.13 29.58
CA ALA A 653 9.56 36.42 30.27
C ALA A 653 10.07 37.50 29.29
N GLY A 654 9.21 38.43 28.91
CA GLY A 654 9.47 39.51 27.94
C GLY A 654 8.39 39.58 26.89
#